data_AF-A0A928ZQN4-F1
#
_entry.id   AF-A0A928ZQN4-F1
#
_cell.length_a   1.000
_cell.length_b   1.000
_cell.length_c   1.000
_cell.angle_alpha   90.00
_cell.angle_beta   90.00
_cell.angle_gamma   90.00
#
_symmetry.space_group_name_H-M   'P 1'
#
loop_
_entity.id
_entity.type
_entity.pdbx_description
1 polymer ?
#
loop_
_entity_poly.entity_id
_entity_poly.type
_entity_poly.pdbx_seq_one_letter_code
_entity_poly.pdbx_strand_id
1 'polypeptide(L)'
;MKPRQRFLLAVCLVSLSGFPLTRAVTAQPKQTTTSSQSIEAADELVEQISSLYQAGDYAEALPLAIEALAIRESALGLEHPDTINSLKDVGELHFQLSDYDSAQSFYEKALSYSEAALGQNHYTTAVVLNGLAKVYVEQGDYNRAIPVFERTVAIVEDVNGVEHINVAYALTSLGKAYVDTGAYERALPVLERSLSIRESTFGTESEEYASGLHSIARLYAATGNFTAAIPVYEQAIAAYQADPNSEDTRLAASLVGLGTTYQELNNYSKATPLVEQALEILERAYGKEHIRIANTLISLGSIYSAQGEYTKALRLYERALSIRASTLGRDHYLVGASLNNLALLYAAKGDHIPAISLYKQALVVLEAVFDEPNTIVASTLHNLALAYTRQNNFDAALPLYERSIEITRSLYGTNHPDTARALNSLGDLHHKNSNIAQAVDLFWQANAIEEYNLSTVLASASEARRQEYIKGISASINANISVHLVDSLPDADTKKKAATLAATTILQRKGRILEAVANTSQALRADLSAEEKVLFDELNTVRSELATLKFDSDSRQTDTDYSDRVRALEVRAEELDEALARRSAEFSAGSEEITIESISRNISRDAALVEFVRYHAYSPVVRESGYRYAAYVLTNQGNIQAVDLGDAEPIEQLVSEFRQTLSNRSERAGAIAQQLNERLIAPIRPFLSGKSHLLLSPDSQLNLIPFDALVDERDRYLIESYQISYLNSGRDLLKLQTDAPSRQAPVVIANPSYEGSASRAGNGQRSVDANSLYFSALPGTASEGSAIASLLPAATLLTEQQATESALKQVSAPNILHIATHGFFLPDVAFVVPDANSRAASFDLVDVETPAQVTSSNLENPLLRSGLAFAGANSRSSDGEDGIFTALEASGLDLYGTKLVVLSACETGVGAASSGEGVYGLRRAFAIAGAESQLMSLWQVDDTGTSELMQLYYQNLIEKKQGRSEALRNAQLELLNTGTYQHPYYWSSFIFSGDWRPLE
;
A
#
# COMPACT_ATOMS: atom_id res chain seq x y z
N MET A 1 -27.73 -51.09 -8.63
CA MET A 1 -27.32 -49.73 -8.20
C MET A 1 -28.19 -49.29 -7.03
N LYS A 2 -27.59 -48.69 -5.99
CA LYS A 2 -28.28 -48.32 -4.72
C LYS A 2 -29.12 -47.04 -4.88
N PRO A 3 -30.19 -46.83 -4.08
CA PRO A 3 -31.06 -45.65 -4.15
C PRO A 3 -30.33 -44.30 -3.96
N ARG A 4 -29.22 -44.28 -3.21
CA ARG A 4 -28.40 -43.07 -3.00
C ARG A 4 -27.67 -42.56 -4.26
N GLN A 5 -27.38 -43.42 -5.25
CA GLN A 5 -26.77 -42.98 -6.52
C GLN A 5 -27.80 -42.34 -7.48
N ARG A 6 -29.09 -42.65 -7.35
CA ARG A 6 -30.15 -41.96 -8.10
C ARG A 6 -30.44 -40.56 -7.55
N PHE A 7 -30.14 -40.30 -6.28
CA PHE A 7 -30.31 -38.98 -5.66
C PHE A 7 -29.22 -38.00 -6.06
N LEU A 8 -27.97 -38.46 -6.24
CA LEU A 8 -26.89 -37.61 -6.78
C LEU A 8 -27.06 -37.30 -8.27
N LEU A 9 -27.49 -38.26 -9.10
CA LEU A 9 -27.74 -37.97 -10.52
C LEU A 9 -28.94 -37.04 -10.76
N ALA A 10 -29.94 -37.04 -9.87
CA ALA A 10 -31.12 -36.18 -9.97
C ALA A 10 -30.87 -34.73 -9.51
N VAL A 11 -29.76 -34.47 -8.81
CA VAL A 11 -29.34 -33.12 -8.36
C VAL A 11 -28.46 -32.42 -9.42
N CYS A 12 -27.95 -33.15 -10.42
CA CYS A 12 -27.01 -32.61 -11.42
C CYS A 12 -27.65 -32.07 -12.72
N LEU A 13 -28.98 -31.94 -12.82
CA LEU A 13 -29.58 -31.10 -13.87
C LEU A 13 -29.61 -29.66 -13.36
N VAL A 14 -28.46 -29.00 -13.46
CA VAL A 14 -28.35 -27.55 -13.32
C VAL A 14 -29.19 -26.94 -14.45
N SER A 15 -30.22 -26.16 -14.11
CA SER A 15 -30.94 -25.41 -15.13
C SER A 15 -29.99 -24.47 -15.86
N LEU A 16 -30.30 -24.10 -17.10
CA LEU A 16 -29.47 -23.20 -17.92
C LEU A 16 -29.06 -21.92 -17.15
N SER A 17 -29.91 -21.45 -16.23
CA SER A 17 -29.71 -20.29 -15.35
C SER A 17 -28.79 -20.49 -14.11
N GLY A 18 -28.23 -21.68 -13.89
CA GLY A 18 -27.30 -21.99 -12.77
C GLY A 18 -27.95 -22.47 -11.47
N PHE A 19 -29.27 -22.70 -11.45
CA PHE A 19 -30.02 -23.24 -10.31
C PHE A 19 -30.48 -24.69 -10.57
N PRO A 20 -30.36 -25.66 -9.65
CA PRO A 20 -30.85 -27.02 -9.90
C PRO A 20 -32.38 -27.06 -10.02
N LEU A 21 -32.89 -27.90 -10.93
CA LEU A 21 -34.33 -28.17 -11.11
C LEU A 21 -34.86 -29.06 -9.99
N THR A 22 -35.89 -28.62 -9.27
CA THR A 22 -36.74 -29.55 -8.50
C THR A 22 -37.87 -30.05 -9.40
N ARG A 23 -37.88 -31.36 -9.68
CA ARG A 23 -39.02 -32.03 -10.35
C ARG A 23 -40.27 -31.83 -9.49
N ALA A 24 -41.30 -31.15 -10.02
CA ALA A 24 -42.59 -31.04 -9.37
C ALA A 24 -43.23 -32.44 -9.26
N VAL A 25 -43.71 -32.79 -8.06
CA VAL A 25 -44.55 -33.97 -7.85
C VAL A 25 -45.84 -33.77 -8.65
N THR A 26 -46.07 -34.63 -9.64
CA THR A 26 -47.19 -34.55 -10.57
C THR A 26 -48.52 -34.84 -9.87
N ALA A 27 -49.38 -33.82 -9.76
CA ALA A 27 -50.81 -34.04 -9.64
C ALA A 27 -51.36 -34.24 -11.07
N GLN A 28 -51.78 -35.46 -11.42
CA GLN A 28 -52.30 -35.80 -12.74
C GLN A 28 -53.66 -35.12 -13.02
N PRO A 29 -53.79 -34.31 -14.09
CA PRO A 29 -55.05 -34.19 -14.80
C PRO A 29 -55.12 -35.27 -15.90
N LYS A 30 -56.32 -35.80 -16.15
CA LYS A 30 -56.58 -36.73 -17.26
C LYS A 30 -56.28 -36.05 -18.60
N GLN A 31 -55.13 -36.34 -19.17
CA GLN A 31 -54.72 -35.88 -20.50
C GLN A 31 -54.87 -37.00 -21.55
N THR A 32 -55.31 -36.62 -22.74
CA THR A 32 -55.48 -37.48 -23.92
C THR A 32 -54.14 -38.00 -24.45
N THR A 33 -54.11 -39.22 -24.99
CA THR A 33 -52.88 -39.91 -25.47
C THR A 33 -52.02 -39.08 -26.44
N THR A 34 -52.61 -38.14 -27.19
CA THR A 34 -51.91 -37.24 -28.11
C THR A 34 -51.11 -36.15 -27.39
N SER A 35 -51.57 -35.63 -26.24
CA SER A 35 -50.83 -34.60 -25.49
C SER A 35 -49.64 -35.18 -24.73
N SER A 36 -49.73 -36.44 -24.28
CA SER A 36 -48.62 -37.13 -23.62
C SER A 36 -47.41 -37.35 -24.53
N GLN A 37 -47.63 -37.68 -25.81
CA GLN A 37 -46.55 -37.85 -26.78
C GLN A 37 -45.89 -36.51 -27.14
N SER A 38 -46.67 -35.44 -27.22
CA SER A 38 -46.13 -34.09 -27.45
C SER A 38 -45.25 -33.61 -26.30
N ILE A 39 -45.64 -33.87 -25.04
CA ILE A 39 -44.83 -33.49 -23.87
C ILE A 39 -43.50 -34.27 -23.83
N GLU A 40 -43.53 -35.57 -24.13
CA GLU A 40 -42.33 -36.41 -24.19
C GLU A 40 -41.34 -35.92 -25.26
N ALA A 41 -41.85 -35.48 -26.42
CA ALA A 41 -41.01 -34.86 -27.46
C ALA A 41 -40.38 -33.53 -27.01
N ALA A 42 -41.09 -32.71 -26.23
CA ALA A 42 -40.51 -31.49 -25.65
C ALA A 42 -39.44 -31.79 -24.59
N ASP A 43 -39.62 -32.86 -23.80
CA ASP A 43 -38.62 -33.30 -22.81
C ASP A 43 -37.34 -33.83 -23.48
N GLU A 44 -37.46 -34.56 -24.60
CA GLU A 44 -36.31 -34.99 -25.41
C GLU A 44 -35.53 -33.80 -25.99
N LEU A 45 -36.23 -32.74 -26.41
CA LEU A 45 -35.59 -31.50 -26.86
C LEU A 45 -34.81 -30.82 -25.73
N VAL A 46 -35.32 -30.84 -24.49
CA VAL A 46 -34.61 -30.24 -23.33
C VAL A 46 -33.26 -30.89 -23.08
N GLU A 47 -33.13 -32.22 -23.23
CA GLU A 47 -31.83 -32.88 -23.08
C GLU A 47 -30.82 -32.41 -24.14
N GLN A 48 -31.27 -32.23 -25.39
CA GLN A 48 -30.44 -31.70 -26.47
C GLN A 48 -30.05 -30.24 -26.22
N ILE A 49 -31.02 -29.41 -25.79
CA ILE A 49 -30.79 -28.01 -25.41
C ILE A 49 -29.75 -27.92 -24.30
N SER A 50 -29.87 -28.74 -23.24
CA SER A 50 -28.89 -28.78 -22.15
C SER A 50 -27.50 -29.19 -22.62
N SER A 51 -27.39 -30.17 -23.52
CA SER A 51 -26.11 -30.58 -24.10
C SER A 51 -25.47 -29.46 -24.91
N LEU A 52 -26.23 -28.80 -25.79
CA LEU A 52 -25.74 -27.68 -26.60
C LEU A 52 -25.36 -26.48 -25.72
N TYR A 53 -26.13 -26.21 -24.67
CA TYR A 53 -25.83 -25.16 -23.71
C TYR A 53 -24.51 -25.39 -22.97
N GLN A 54 -24.26 -26.64 -22.53
CA GLN A 54 -22.98 -27.02 -21.90
C GLN A 54 -21.81 -26.92 -22.89
N ALA A 55 -22.03 -27.21 -24.16
CA ALA A 55 -21.04 -27.00 -25.21
C ALA A 55 -20.82 -25.52 -25.58
N GLY A 56 -21.67 -24.62 -25.09
CA GLY A 56 -21.65 -23.19 -25.44
C GLY A 56 -22.33 -22.86 -26.78
N ASP A 57 -22.99 -23.83 -27.41
CA ASP A 57 -23.64 -23.72 -28.72
C ASP A 57 -25.05 -23.11 -28.60
N TYR A 58 -25.14 -21.93 -27.97
CA TYR A 58 -26.42 -21.28 -27.64
C TYR A 58 -27.27 -20.95 -28.86
N ALA A 59 -26.64 -20.61 -29.99
CA ALA A 59 -27.32 -20.29 -31.24
C ALA A 59 -28.03 -21.52 -31.84
N GLU A 60 -27.47 -22.71 -31.63
CA GLU A 60 -28.09 -23.97 -32.07
C GLU A 60 -29.15 -24.46 -31.08
N ALA A 61 -28.96 -24.18 -29.78
CA ALA A 61 -29.91 -24.50 -28.72
C ALA A 61 -31.20 -23.65 -28.78
N LEU A 62 -31.10 -22.37 -29.16
CA LEU A 62 -32.23 -21.43 -29.18
C LEU A 62 -33.44 -21.90 -30.02
N PRO A 63 -33.30 -22.31 -31.29
CA PRO A 63 -34.44 -22.78 -32.08
C PRO A 63 -35.12 -24.02 -31.47
N LEU A 64 -34.34 -24.93 -30.88
CA LEU A 64 -34.87 -26.11 -30.18
C LEU A 64 -35.65 -25.71 -28.92
N ALA A 65 -35.17 -24.71 -28.17
CA ALA A 65 -35.86 -24.20 -26.99
C ALA A 65 -37.17 -23.49 -27.34
N ILE A 66 -37.20 -22.75 -28.45
CA ILE A 66 -38.43 -22.14 -28.98
C ILE A 66 -39.43 -23.22 -29.41
N GLU A 67 -38.96 -24.31 -30.04
CA GLU A 67 -39.81 -25.44 -30.41
C GLU A 67 -40.38 -26.15 -29.17
N ALA A 68 -39.54 -26.45 -28.18
CA ALA A 68 -39.98 -27.06 -26.92
C ALA A 68 -41.00 -26.19 -26.17
N LEU A 69 -40.79 -24.85 -26.16
CA LEU A 69 -41.74 -23.89 -25.62
C LEU A 69 -43.09 -23.95 -26.35
N ALA A 70 -43.09 -23.92 -27.69
CA ALA A 70 -44.32 -23.95 -28.49
C ALA A 70 -45.11 -25.25 -28.27
N ILE A 71 -44.43 -26.39 -28.16
CA ILE A 71 -45.06 -27.68 -27.87
C ILE A 71 -45.70 -27.66 -26.47
N ARG A 72 -44.98 -27.20 -25.44
CA ARG A 72 -45.49 -27.15 -24.06
C ARG A 72 -46.62 -26.13 -23.90
N GLU A 73 -46.52 -24.97 -24.55
CA GLU A 73 -47.60 -23.99 -24.59
C GLU A 73 -48.88 -24.60 -25.18
N SER A 74 -48.78 -25.29 -26.32
CA SER A 74 -49.95 -25.91 -26.96
C SER A 74 -50.53 -27.08 -26.17
N ALA A 75 -49.71 -27.84 -25.43
CA ALA A 75 -50.13 -29.03 -24.71
C ALA A 75 -50.62 -28.75 -23.28
N LEU A 76 -50.04 -27.74 -22.62
CA LEU A 76 -50.17 -27.50 -21.18
C LEU A 76 -50.73 -26.11 -20.84
N GLY A 77 -50.66 -25.15 -21.79
CA GLY A 77 -50.97 -23.75 -21.55
C GLY A 77 -49.82 -22.97 -20.90
N LEU A 78 -49.94 -21.64 -20.87
CA LEU A 78 -48.89 -20.71 -20.43
C LEU A 78 -48.65 -20.67 -18.91
N GLU A 79 -49.65 -21.04 -18.11
CA GLU A 79 -49.56 -21.06 -16.64
C GLU A 79 -48.96 -22.37 -16.09
N HIS A 80 -48.67 -23.35 -16.94
CA HIS A 80 -48.08 -24.61 -16.49
C HIS A 80 -46.59 -24.44 -16.13
N PRO A 81 -46.10 -25.02 -15.00
CA PRO A 81 -44.70 -24.90 -14.57
C PRO A 81 -43.66 -25.21 -15.65
N ASP A 82 -43.90 -26.25 -16.46
CA ASP A 82 -42.98 -26.66 -17.53
C ASP A 82 -42.93 -25.66 -18.70
N THR A 83 -44.06 -25.00 -19.01
CA THR A 83 -44.12 -23.91 -20.00
C THR A 83 -43.39 -22.68 -19.47
N ILE A 84 -43.55 -22.35 -18.19
CA ILE A 84 -42.82 -21.27 -17.50
C ILE A 84 -41.31 -21.52 -17.51
N ASN A 85 -40.87 -22.75 -17.22
CA ASN A 85 -39.47 -23.13 -17.30
C ASN A 85 -38.93 -22.99 -18.73
N SER A 86 -39.73 -23.34 -19.74
CA SER A 86 -39.34 -23.20 -21.15
C SER A 86 -39.21 -21.72 -21.55
N LEU A 87 -40.11 -20.84 -21.08
CA LEU A 87 -39.97 -19.40 -21.27
C LEU A 87 -38.67 -18.87 -20.65
N LYS A 88 -38.36 -19.31 -19.43
CA LYS A 88 -37.12 -18.94 -18.73
C LYS A 88 -35.88 -19.49 -19.46
N ASP A 89 -35.92 -20.71 -19.99
CA ASP A 89 -34.82 -21.31 -20.75
C ASP A 89 -34.57 -20.57 -22.07
N VAL A 90 -35.62 -20.17 -22.79
CA VAL A 90 -35.50 -19.30 -23.97
C VAL A 90 -34.93 -17.93 -23.58
N GLY A 91 -35.38 -17.35 -22.47
CA GLY A 91 -34.82 -16.11 -21.92
C GLY A 91 -33.32 -16.21 -21.63
N GLU A 92 -32.88 -17.32 -21.01
CA GLU A 92 -31.47 -17.58 -20.71
C GLU A 92 -30.64 -17.73 -21.99
N LEU A 93 -31.16 -18.42 -23.01
CA LEU A 93 -30.45 -18.58 -24.28
C LEU A 93 -30.28 -17.24 -25.00
N HIS A 94 -31.31 -16.39 -25.00
CA HIS A 94 -31.17 -15.02 -25.50
C HIS A 94 -30.16 -14.21 -24.67
N PHE A 95 -30.15 -14.36 -23.34
CA PHE A 95 -29.17 -13.71 -22.47
C PHE A 95 -27.73 -14.13 -22.81
N GLN A 96 -27.46 -15.42 -23.00
CA GLN A 96 -26.14 -15.92 -23.39
C GLN A 96 -25.72 -15.45 -24.79
N LEU A 97 -26.68 -15.26 -25.69
CA LEU A 97 -26.48 -14.68 -27.02
C LEU A 97 -26.38 -13.14 -27.00
N SER A 98 -26.42 -12.52 -25.81
CA SER A 98 -26.41 -11.07 -25.62
C SER A 98 -27.59 -10.33 -26.26
N ASP A 99 -28.69 -11.02 -26.53
CA ASP A 99 -29.97 -10.45 -26.97
C ASP A 99 -30.82 -10.11 -25.74
N TYR A 100 -30.39 -9.08 -25.02
CA TYR A 100 -30.96 -8.72 -23.71
C TYR A 100 -32.41 -8.24 -23.79
N ASP A 101 -32.82 -7.64 -24.90
CA ASP A 101 -34.21 -7.20 -25.11
C ASP A 101 -35.17 -8.40 -25.21
N SER A 102 -34.80 -9.40 -26.01
CA SER A 102 -35.57 -10.64 -26.09
C SER A 102 -35.53 -11.39 -24.75
N ALA A 103 -34.34 -11.49 -24.12
CA ALA A 103 -34.19 -12.13 -22.82
C ALA A 103 -35.12 -11.49 -21.77
N GLN A 104 -35.11 -10.16 -21.66
CA GLN A 104 -36.00 -9.41 -20.77
C GLN A 104 -37.47 -9.74 -21.07
N SER A 105 -37.89 -9.70 -22.33
CA SER A 105 -39.28 -9.99 -22.71
C SER A 105 -39.71 -11.40 -22.27
N PHE A 106 -38.84 -12.39 -22.46
CA PHE A 106 -39.12 -13.77 -22.06
C PHE A 106 -39.13 -13.95 -20.53
N TYR A 107 -38.18 -13.33 -19.81
CA TYR A 107 -38.18 -13.36 -18.35
C TYR A 107 -39.37 -12.61 -17.73
N GLU A 108 -39.80 -11.46 -18.28
CA GLU A 108 -40.98 -10.74 -17.80
C GLU A 108 -42.26 -11.54 -18.03
N LYS A 109 -42.38 -12.22 -19.18
CA LYS A 109 -43.48 -13.18 -19.43
C LYS A 109 -43.43 -14.35 -18.44
N ALA A 110 -42.28 -14.98 -18.27
CA ALA A 110 -42.09 -16.07 -17.32
C ALA A 110 -42.43 -15.62 -15.90
N LEU A 111 -42.06 -14.39 -15.52
CA LEU A 111 -42.33 -13.83 -14.22
C LEU A 111 -43.83 -13.66 -13.99
N SER A 112 -44.51 -13.01 -14.94
CA SER A 112 -45.97 -12.82 -14.87
C SER A 112 -46.72 -14.14 -14.72
N TYR A 113 -46.37 -15.18 -15.50
CA TYR A 113 -47.02 -16.48 -15.38
C TYR A 113 -46.64 -17.23 -14.11
N SER A 114 -45.37 -17.13 -13.68
CA SER A 114 -44.93 -17.76 -12.42
C SER A 114 -45.60 -17.15 -11.19
N GLU A 115 -45.77 -15.83 -11.12
CA GLU A 115 -46.45 -15.16 -10.01
C GLU A 115 -47.95 -15.50 -9.98
N ALA A 116 -48.59 -15.58 -11.15
CA ALA A 116 -50.01 -15.92 -11.27
C ALA A 116 -50.30 -17.39 -10.91
N ALA A 117 -49.48 -18.33 -11.40
CA ALA A 117 -49.74 -19.76 -11.27
C ALA A 117 -49.14 -20.39 -10.00
N LEU A 118 -47.95 -19.93 -9.57
CA LEU A 118 -47.16 -20.54 -8.50
C LEU A 118 -47.10 -19.66 -7.24
N GLY A 119 -47.40 -18.37 -7.38
CA GLY A 119 -47.34 -17.37 -6.32
C GLY A 119 -46.01 -16.61 -6.28
N GLN A 120 -46.03 -15.50 -5.55
CA GLN A 120 -44.90 -14.56 -5.46
C GLN A 120 -43.68 -15.10 -4.71
N ASN A 121 -43.86 -16.10 -3.84
CA ASN A 121 -42.81 -16.69 -2.99
C ASN A 121 -42.47 -18.12 -3.41
N HIS A 122 -42.57 -18.44 -4.70
CA HIS A 122 -42.21 -19.76 -5.22
C HIS A 122 -40.77 -19.78 -5.75
N TYR A 123 -40.06 -20.91 -5.60
CA TYR A 123 -38.67 -21.04 -6.04
C TYR A 123 -38.48 -20.73 -7.53
N THR A 124 -39.35 -21.25 -8.41
CA THR A 124 -39.31 -20.94 -9.85
C THR A 124 -39.44 -19.44 -10.12
N THR A 125 -40.27 -18.71 -9.36
CA THR A 125 -40.40 -17.26 -9.44
C THR A 125 -39.07 -16.59 -9.09
N ALA A 126 -38.37 -17.06 -8.05
CA ALA A 126 -37.05 -16.54 -7.68
C ALA A 126 -35.98 -16.79 -8.76
N VAL A 127 -35.99 -17.97 -9.40
CA VAL A 127 -35.06 -18.27 -10.51
C VAL A 127 -35.29 -17.32 -11.69
N VAL A 128 -36.54 -17.04 -12.03
CA VAL A 128 -36.90 -16.08 -13.08
C VAL A 128 -36.48 -14.65 -12.71
N LEU A 129 -36.75 -14.23 -11.46
CA LEU A 129 -36.31 -12.92 -10.94
C LEU A 129 -34.80 -12.76 -11.01
N ASN A 130 -34.04 -13.81 -10.68
CA ASN A 130 -32.58 -13.78 -10.78
C ASN A 130 -32.08 -13.59 -12.21
N GLY A 131 -32.69 -14.29 -13.18
CA GLY A 131 -32.40 -14.12 -14.60
C GLY A 131 -32.72 -12.70 -15.09
N LEU A 132 -33.88 -12.18 -14.70
CA LEU A 132 -34.30 -10.81 -15.02
C LEU A 132 -33.37 -9.75 -14.42
N ALA A 133 -32.93 -9.93 -13.17
CA ALA A 133 -31.99 -9.02 -12.53
C ALA A 133 -30.60 -9.04 -13.20
N LYS A 134 -30.12 -10.20 -13.67
CA LYS A 134 -28.90 -10.28 -14.48
C LYS A 134 -29.04 -9.51 -15.80
N VAL A 135 -30.19 -9.60 -16.47
CA VAL A 135 -30.47 -8.80 -17.67
C VAL A 135 -30.39 -7.31 -17.37
N TYR A 136 -30.98 -6.85 -16.26
CA TYR A 136 -30.88 -5.46 -15.85
C TYR A 136 -29.42 -5.03 -15.58
N VAL A 137 -28.58 -5.89 -14.97
CA VAL A 137 -27.15 -5.61 -14.81
C VAL A 137 -26.45 -5.46 -16.16
N GLU A 138 -26.68 -6.35 -17.10
CA GLU A 138 -26.08 -6.26 -18.45
C GLU A 138 -26.61 -5.07 -19.27
N GLN A 139 -27.78 -4.54 -18.93
CA GLN A 139 -28.30 -3.29 -19.48
C GLN A 139 -27.78 -2.05 -18.72
N GLY A 140 -27.10 -2.23 -17.58
CA GLY A 140 -26.62 -1.15 -16.72
C GLY A 140 -27.66 -0.58 -15.73
N ASP A 141 -28.86 -1.17 -15.65
CA ASP A 141 -29.96 -0.75 -14.77
C ASP A 141 -29.86 -1.42 -13.38
N TYR A 142 -28.85 -0.99 -12.61
CA TYR A 142 -28.64 -1.49 -11.24
C TYR A 142 -29.78 -1.12 -10.28
N ASN A 143 -30.54 -0.07 -10.58
CA ASN A 143 -31.68 0.38 -9.78
C ASN A 143 -32.81 -0.63 -9.79
N ARG A 144 -33.08 -1.26 -10.94
CA ARG A 144 -34.01 -2.38 -11.01
C ARG A 144 -33.37 -3.69 -10.59
N ALA A 145 -32.08 -3.91 -10.88
CA ALA A 145 -31.41 -5.16 -10.57
C ALA A 145 -31.32 -5.45 -9.07
N ILE A 146 -30.85 -4.50 -8.26
CA ILE A 146 -30.56 -4.72 -6.83
C ILE A 146 -31.82 -5.14 -6.05
N PRO A 147 -32.96 -4.42 -6.11
CA PRO A 147 -34.17 -4.83 -5.40
C PRO A 147 -34.70 -6.19 -5.85
N VAL A 148 -34.52 -6.54 -7.14
CA VAL A 148 -34.91 -7.85 -7.67
C VAL A 148 -33.99 -8.96 -7.17
N PHE A 149 -32.68 -8.71 -7.02
CA PHE A 149 -31.76 -9.64 -6.38
C PHE A 149 -32.05 -9.80 -4.89
N GLU A 150 -32.32 -8.71 -4.16
CA GLU A 150 -32.72 -8.77 -2.74
C GLU A 150 -33.99 -9.60 -2.55
N ARG A 151 -35.00 -9.38 -3.42
CA ARG A 151 -36.23 -10.18 -3.45
C ARG A 151 -35.94 -11.65 -3.76
N THR A 152 -35.06 -11.93 -4.71
CA THR A 152 -34.62 -13.29 -5.05
C THR A 152 -34.02 -13.98 -3.83
N VAL A 153 -33.09 -13.33 -3.12
CA VAL A 153 -32.45 -13.89 -1.91
C VAL A 153 -33.52 -14.21 -0.86
N ALA A 154 -34.42 -13.27 -0.57
CA ALA A 154 -35.46 -13.46 0.45
C ALA A 154 -36.39 -14.65 0.13
N ILE A 155 -36.80 -14.83 -1.13
CA ILE A 155 -37.64 -15.97 -1.52
C ILE A 155 -36.86 -17.28 -1.42
N VAL A 156 -35.61 -17.32 -1.87
CA VAL A 156 -34.79 -18.54 -1.83
C VAL A 156 -34.50 -18.95 -0.37
N GLU A 157 -34.29 -18.01 0.54
CA GLU A 157 -34.13 -18.28 1.97
C GLU A 157 -35.39 -18.87 2.59
N ASP A 158 -36.56 -18.29 2.30
CA ASP A 158 -37.85 -18.77 2.81
C ASP A 158 -38.17 -20.19 2.31
N VAL A 159 -37.88 -20.47 1.03
CA VAL A 159 -38.24 -21.74 0.40
C VAL A 159 -37.22 -22.86 0.65
N ASN A 160 -35.92 -22.56 0.60
CA ASN A 160 -34.87 -23.57 0.70
C ASN A 160 -34.21 -23.66 2.08
N GLY A 161 -34.37 -22.63 2.92
CA GLY A 161 -33.65 -22.46 4.17
C GLY A 161 -32.33 -21.71 4.01
N VAL A 162 -31.93 -21.01 5.07
CA VAL A 162 -30.83 -20.01 5.08
C VAL A 162 -29.43 -20.56 4.75
N GLU A 163 -29.20 -21.86 4.92
CA GLU A 163 -27.91 -22.54 4.64
C GLU A 163 -27.90 -23.34 3.33
N HIS A 164 -28.94 -23.19 2.49
CA HIS A 164 -29.03 -23.95 1.25
C HIS A 164 -28.15 -23.34 0.15
N ILE A 165 -27.57 -24.19 -0.72
CA ILE A 165 -26.66 -23.73 -1.79
C ILE A 165 -27.27 -22.69 -2.75
N ASN A 166 -28.58 -22.78 -2.99
CA ASN A 166 -29.31 -21.79 -3.79
C ASN A 166 -29.24 -20.38 -3.19
N VAL A 167 -29.21 -20.27 -1.86
CA VAL A 167 -29.01 -18.99 -1.18
C VAL A 167 -27.62 -18.46 -1.51
N ALA A 168 -26.59 -19.31 -1.51
CA ALA A 168 -25.24 -18.91 -1.88
C ALA A 168 -25.17 -18.34 -3.31
N TYR A 169 -25.86 -18.94 -4.30
CA TYR A 169 -25.92 -18.42 -5.67
C TYR A 169 -26.60 -17.06 -5.78
N ALA A 170 -27.72 -16.88 -5.08
CA ALA A 170 -28.43 -15.60 -5.03
C ALA A 170 -27.58 -14.51 -4.34
N LEU A 171 -26.94 -14.85 -3.21
CA LEU A 171 -26.02 -13.96 -2.49
C LEU A 171 -24.80 -13.59 -3.34
N THR A 172 -24.23 -14.51 -4.12
CA THR A 172 -23.13 -14.18 -5.04
C THR A 172 -23.58 -13.15 -6.09
N SER A 173 -24.78 -13.32 -6.66
CA SER A 173 -25.29 -12.41 -7.70
C SER A 173 -25.54 -11.01 -7.12
N LEU A 174 -26.16 -10.93 -5.94
CA LEU A 174 -26.36 -9.68 -5.21
C LEU A 174 -25.02 -9.03 -4.81
N GLY A 175 -24.09 -9.82 -4.26
CA GLY A 175 -22.77 -9.36 -3.86
C GLY A 175 -21.98 -8.80 -5.04
N LYS A 176 -22.02 -9.45 -6.21
CA LYS A 176 -21.40 -8.92 -7.44
C LYS A 176 -22.00 -7.58 -7.84
N ALA A 177 -23.33 -7.44 -7.83
CA ALA A 177 -23.99 -6.17 -8.12
C ALA A 177 -23.61 -5.06 -7.13
N TYR A 178 -23.44 -5.38 -5.84
CA TYR A 178 -22.91 -4.41 -4.86
C TYR A 178 -21.46 -4.01 -5.15
N VAL A 179 -20.58 -4.96 -5.50
CA VAL A 179 -19.19 -4.63 -5.91
C VAL A 179 -19.19 -3.70 -7.11
N ASP A 180 -20.00 -4.00 -8.14
CA ASP A 180 -20.04 -3.24 -9.38
C ASP A 180 -20.60 -1.81 -9.18
N THR A 181 -21.44 -1.60 -8.16
CA THR A 181 -21.98 -0.28 -7.77
C THR A 181 -21.16 0.45 -6.71
N GLY A 182 -20.07 -0.15 -6.20
CA GLY A 182 -19.24 0.43 -5.15
C GLY A 182 -19.80 0.30 -3.73
N ALA A 183 -20.90 -0.45 -3.53
CA ALA A 183 -21.51 -0.71 -2.23
C ALA A 183 -20.74 -1.79 -1.44
N TYR A 184 -19.43 -1.59 -1.23
CA TYR A 184 -18.52 -2.60 -0.69
C TYR A 184 -18.88 -3.08 0.72
N GLU A 185 -19.35 -2.17 1.59
CA GLU A 185 -19.80 -2.51 2.95
C GLU A 185 -20.97 -3.49 2.96
N ARG A 186 -21.81 -3.46 1.91
CA ARG A 186 -22.93 -4.40 1.74
C ARG A 186 -22.50 -5.68 1.04
N ALA A 187 -21.45 -5.63 0.21
CA ALA A 187 -20.94 -6.75 -0.57
C ALA A 187 -20.22 -7.80 0.29
N LEU A 188 -19.36 -7.38 1.22
CA LEU A 188 -18.56 -8.29 2.03
C LEU A 188 -19.40 -9.34 2.79
N PRO A 189 -20.39 -8.95 3.63
CA PRO A 189 -21.12 -9.92 4.44
C PRO A 189 -21.93 -10.93 3.61
N VAL A 190 -22.47 -10.52 2.46
CA VAL A 190 -23.22 -11.43 1.58
C VAL A 190 -22.30 -12.41 0.85
N LEU A 191 -21.09 -11.98 0.48
CA LEU A 191 -20.10 -12.83 -0.19
C LEU A 191 -19.43 -13.81 0.77
N GLU A 192 -19.09 -13.39 2.00
CA GLU A 192 -18.58 -14.28 3.05
C GLU A 192 -19.57 -15.37 3.41
N ARG A 193 -20.85 -15.01 3.56
CA ARG A 193 -21.91 -15.99 3.80
C ARG A 193 -22.08 -16.95 2.62
N SER A 194 -22.02 -16.45 1.38
CA SER A 194 -22.02 -17.32 0.19
C SER A 194 -20.85 -18.32 0.21
N LEU A 195 -19.63 -17.85 0.53
CA LEU A 195 -18.45 -18.71 0.63
C LEU A 195 -18.60 -19.79 1.71
N SER A 196 -19.08 -19.43 2.90
CA SER A 196 -19.27 -20.38 4.01
C SER A 196 -20.27 -21.50 3.67
N ILE A 197 -21.37 -21.17 2.98
CA ILE A 197 -22.33 -22.17 2.50
C ILE A 197 -21.68 -23.10 1.46
N ARG A 198 -20.87 -22.56 0.54
CA ARG A 198 -20.17 -23.35 -0.49
C ARG A 198 -19.14 -24.29 0.14
N GLU A 199 -18.37 -23.80 1.10
CA GLU A 199 -17.38 -24.58 1.85
C GLU A 199 -18.04 -25.76 2.58
N SER A 200 -19.11 -25.50 3.34
CA SER A 200 -19.82 -26.54 4.09
C SER A 200 -20.52 -27.57 3.20
N THR A 201 -20.93 -27.18 1.99
CA THR A 201 -21.65 -28.05 1.05
C THR A 201 -20.71 -28.90 0.19
N PHE A 202 -19.62 -28.32 -0.32
CA PHE A 202 -18.77 -28.94 -1.34
C PHE A 202 -17.31 -29.15 -0.92
N GLY A 203 -16.87 -28.56 0.20
CA GLY A 203 -15.48 -28.57 0.64
C GLY A 203 -14.58 -27.59 -0.13
N THR A 204 -13.36 -27.44 0.36
CA THR A 204 -12.40 -26.41 -0.06
C THR A 204 -11.68 -26.68 -1.39
N GLU A 205 -11.80 -27.89 -1.94
CA GLU A 205 -11.19 -28.28 -3.22
C GLU A 205 -12.17 -28.24 -4.40
N SER A 206 -13.36 -27.67 -4.21
CA SER A 206 -14.41 -27.64 -5.23
C SER A 206 -14.38 -26.37 -6.09
N GLU A 207 -14.79 -26.50 -7.35
CA GLU A 207 -15.01 -25.36 -8.25
C GLU A 207 -15.98 -24.31 -7.64
N GLU A 208 -17.00 -24.77 -6.90
CA GLU A 208 -17.98 -23.89 -6.27
C GLU A 208 -17.40 -23.10 -5.10
N TYR A 209 -16.47 -23.66 -4.33
CA TYR A 209 -15.70 -22.92 -3.33
C TYR A 209 -14.76 -21.90 -3.98
N ALA A 210 -14.06 -22.30 -5.05
CA ALA A 210 -13.19 -21.43 -5.82
C ALA A 210 -13.92 -20.19 -6.38
N SER A 211 -15.16 -20.35 -6.85
CA SER A 211 -16.02 -19.24 -7.33
C SER A 211 -16.39 -18.24 -6.22
N GLY A 212 -16.61 -18.74 -5.01
CA GLY A 212 -16.79 -17.91 -3.82
C GLY A 212 -15.54 -17.08 -3.51
N LEU A 213 -14.37 -17.73 -3.48
CA LEU A 213 -13.08 -17.08 -3.27
C LEU A 213 -12.80 -16.02 -4.33
N HIS A 214 -13.03 -16.32 -5.61
CA HIS A 214 -12.90 -15.36 -6.70
C HIS A 214 -13.71 -14.08 -6.46
N SER A 215 -14.96 -14.23 -5.99
CA SER A 215 -15.86 -13.10 -5.75
C SER A 215 -15.37 -12.22 -4.58
N ILE A 216 -14.84 -12.83 -3.52
CA ILE A 216 -14.24 -12.12 -2.39
C ILE A 216 -12.91 -11.46 -2.78
N ALA A 217 -12.05 -12.15 -3.52
CA ALA A 217 -10.81 -11.57 -4.03
C ALA A 217 -11.07 -10.35 -4.92
N ARG A 218 -12.10 -10.42 -5.77
CA ARG A 218 -12.56 -9.30 -6.61
C ARG A 218 -13.05 -8.12 -5.77
N LEU A 219 -13.76 -8.37 -4.68
CA LEU A 219 -14.15 -7.33 -3.73
C LEU A 219 -12.91 -6.69 -3.10
N TYR A 220 -11.96 -7.48 -2.61
CA TYR A 220 -10.72 -6.93 -2.04
C TYR A 220 -9.94 -6.10 -3.06
N ALA A 221 -9.78 -6.57 -4.29
CA ALA A 221 -9.15 -5.81 -5.36
C ALA A 221 -9.90 -4.50 -5.66
N ALA A 222 -11.24 -4.54 -5.73
CA ALA A 222 -12.07 -3.34 -5.96
C ALA A 222 -11.96 -2.30 -4.83
N THR A 223 -11.71 -2.75 -3.59
CA THR A 223 -11.45 -1.86 -2.45
C THR A 223 -10.00 -1.37 -2.35
N GLY A 224 -9.13 -1.72 -3.32
CA GLY A 224 -7.69 -1.41 -3.29
C GLY A 224 -6.89 -2.29 -2.33
N ASN A 225 -7.51 -3.31 -1.72
CA ASN A 225 -6.88 -4.24 -0.81
C ASN A 225 -6.16 -5.37 -1.58
N PHE A 226 -5.13 -5.00 -2.34
CA PHE A 226 -4.45 -5.91 -3.28
C PHE A 226 -3.70 -7.06 -2.60
N THR A 227 -3.05 -6.84 -1.45
CA THR A 227 -2.29 -7.92 -0.81
C THR A 227 -3.18 -8.91 -0.04
N ALA A 228 -4.45 -8.58 0.23
CA ALA A 228 -5.46 -9.57 0.64
C ALA A 228 -6.10 -10.25 -0.59
N ALA A 229 -6.26 -9.53 -1.70
CA ALA A 229 -6.81 -10.10 -2.93
C ALA A 229 -5.90 -11.18 -3.54
N ILE A 230 -4.57 -10.97 -3.56
CA ILE A 230 -3.59 -11.91 -4.13
C ILE A 230 -3.69 -13.32 -3.54
N PRO A 231 -3.53 -13.54 -2.22
CA PRO A 231 -3.57 -14.89 -1.65
C PRO A 231 -4.95 -15.54 -1.84
N VAL A 232 -6.04 -14.77 -1.83
CA VAL A 232 -7.40 -15.29 -2.07
C VAL A 232 -7.58 -15.69 -3.54
N TYR A 233 -7.04 -14.93 -4.49
CA TYR A 233 -7.01 -15.33 -5.90
C TYR A 233 -6.14 -16.57 -6.13
N GLU A 234 -4.98 -16.66 -5.48
CA GLU A 234 -4.10 -17.83 -5.56
C GLU A 234 -4.78 -19.07 -4.98
N GLN A 235 -5.50 -18.94 -3.86
CA GLN A 235 -6.34 -20.02 -3.32
C GLN A 235 -7.47 -20.42 -4.27
N ALA A 236 -8.15 -19.45 -4.90
CA ALA A 236 -9.19 -19.73 -5.88
C ALA A 236 -8.62 -20.51 -7.08
N ILE A 237 -7.47 -20.08 -7.59
CA ILE A 237 -6.75 -20.75 -8.69
C ILE A 237 -6.36 -22.17 -8.31
N ALA A 238 -5.79 -22.36 -7.12
CA ALA A 238 -5.40 -23.68 -6.61
C ALA A 238 -6.62 -24.60 -6.47
N ALA A 239 -7.75 -24.11 -5.95
CA ALA A 239 -8.98 -24.88 -5.84
C ALA A 239 -9.55 -25.26 -7.22
N TYR A 240 -9.55 -24.35 -8.20
CA TYR A 240 -9.92 -24.67 -9.59
C TYR A 240 -9.02 -25.76 -10.20
N GLN A 241 -7.71 -25.70 -9.93
CA GLN A 241 -6.75 -26.69 -10.45
C GLN A 241 -6.84 -28.06 -9.75
N ALA A 242 -7.28 -28.08 -8.49
CA ALA A 242 -7.42 -29.30 -7.70
C ALA A 242 -8.67 -30.11 -8.08
N ASP A 243 -9.76 -29.46 -8.52
CA ASP A 243 -10.99 -30.12 -8.92
C ASP A 243 -10.85 -30.76 -10.33
N PRO A 244 -10.84 -32.10 -10.45
CA PRO A 244 -10.71 -32.77 -11.75
C PRO A 244 -11.88 -32.54 -12.70
N ASN A 245 -12.99 -31.99 -12.20
CA ASN A 245 -14.17 -31.66 -13.00
C ASN A 245 -14.27 -30.16 -13.30
N SER A 246 -13.30 -29.34 -12.89
CA SER A 246 -13.34 -27.91 -13.11
C SER A 246 -13.30 -27.56 -14.60
N GLU A 247 -14.11 -26.59 -15.01
CA GLU A 247 -13.96 -25.96 -16.31
C GLU A 247 -12.83 -24.91 -16.29
N ASP A 248 -11.86 -25.02 -17.21
CA ASP A 248 -10.75 -24.07 -17.35
C ASP A 248 -11.22 -22.61 -17.48
N THR A 249 -12.43 -22.39 -18.00
CA THR A 249 -12.97 -21.05 -18.24
C THR A 249 -13.13 -20.22 -16.95
N ARG A 250 -13.58 -20.82 -15.84
CA ARG A 250 -13.75 -20.07 -14.58
C ARG A 250 -12.40 -19.72 -13.96
N LEU A 251 -11.41 -20.60 -14.11
CA LEU A 251 -10.02 -20.33 -13.75
C LEU A 251 -9.48 -19.09 -14.47
N ALA A 252 -9.80 -18.89 -15.75
CA ALA A 252 -9.36 -17.72 -16.51
C ALA A 252 -9.79 -16.39 -15.86
N ALA A 253 -10.98 -16.31 -15.26
CA ALA A 253 -11.43 -15.10 -14.57
C ALA A 253 -10.57 -14.77 -13.34
N SER A 254 -10.17 -15.79 -12.55
CA SER A 254 -9.27 -15.60 -11.42
C SER A 254 -7.84 -15.25 -11.85
N LEU A 255 -7.36 -15.81 -12.96
CA LEU A 255 -6.07 -15.43 -13.54
C LEU A 255 -6.06 -13.96 -13.98
N VAL A 256 -7.13 -13.48 -14.62
CA VAL A 256 -7.27 -12.05 -14.96
C VAL A 256 -7.34 -11.18 -13.70
N GLY A 257 -8.12 -11.59 -12.69
CA GLY A 257 -8.22 -10.89 -11.42
C GLY A 257 -6.86 -10.76 -10.72
N LEU A 258 -6.10 -11.84 -10.64
CA LEU A 258 -4.75 -11.85 -10.08
C LEU A 258 -3.77 -11.00 -10.91
N GLY A 259 -3.81 -11.15 -12.24
CA GLY A 259 -2.95 -10.40 -13.14
C GLY A 259 -3.20 -8.89 -13.07
N THR A 260 -4.46 -8.46 -13.04
CA THR A 260 -4.83 -7.04 -12.85
C THR A 260 -4.46 -6.55 -11.46
N THR A 261 -4.59 -7.38 -10.42
CA THR A 261 -4.10 -7.05 -9.07
C THR A 261 -2.59 -6.81 -9.04
N TYR A 262 -1.81 -7.65 -9.74
CA TYR A 262 -0.37 -7.43 -9.89
C TYR A 262 -0.04 -6.19 -10.75
N GLN A 263 -0.88 -5.83 -11.73
CA GLN A 263 -0.75 -4.60 -12.51
C GLN A 263 -0.87 -3.37 -11.60
N GLU A 264 -1.85 -3.32 -10.71
CA GLU A 264 -2.03 -2.20 -9.76
C GLU A 264 -0.83 -2.04 -8.82
N LEU A 265 -0.12 -3.13 -8.52
CA LEU A 265 1.15 -3.13 -7.80
C LEU A 265 2.38 -2.85 -8.69
N ASN A 266 2.17 -2.43 -9.93
CA ASN A 266 3.22 -2.22 -10.95
C ASN A 266 4.09 -3.46 -11.22
N ASN A 267 3.64 -4.67 -10.84
CA ASN A 267 4.37 -5.91 -11.06
C ASN A 267 3.98 -6.54 -12.39
N TYR A 268 4.37 -5.88 -13.48
CA TYR A 268 4.00 -6.32 -14.81
C TYR A 268 4.60 -7.68 -15.19
N SER A 269 5.74 -8.06 -14.60
CA SER A 269 6.41 -9.34 -14.85
C SER A 269 5.57 -10.55 -14.42
N LYS A 270 4.79 -10.42 -13.34
CA LYS A 270 3.81 -11.41 -12.91
C LYS A 270 2.45 -11.23 -13.60
N ALA A 271 2.03 -9.99 -13.85
CA ALA A 271 0.73 -9.68 -14.44
C ALA A 271 0.56 -10.23 -15.86
N THR A 272 1.52 -9.95 -16.75
CA THR A 272 1.43 -10.32 -18.18
C THR A 272 1.21 -11.82 -18.41
N PRO A 273 2.02 -12.75 -17.87
CA PRO A 273 1.86 -14.18 -18.15
C PRO A 273 0.52 -14.75 -17.66
N LEU A 274 -0.02 -14.24 -16.53
CA LEU A 274 -1.31 -14.68 -16.01
C LEU A 274 -2.47 -14.30 -16.94
N VAL A 275 -2.48 -13.06 -17.42
CA VAL A 275 -3.55 -12.58 -18.32
C VAL A 275 -3.41 -13.20 -19.72
N GLU A 276 -2.18 -13.47 -20.19
CA GLU A 276 -1.95 -14.22 -21.43
C GLU A 276 -2.46 -15.66 -21.33
N GLN A 277 -2.16 -16.35 -20.24
CA GLN A 277 -2.69 -17.69 -19.98
C GLN A 277 -4.23 -17.71 -19.95
N ALA A 278 -4.84 -16.73 -19.29
CA ALA A 278 -6.30 -16.58 -19.28
C ALA A 278 -6.87 -16.37 -20.69
N LEU A 279 -6.20 -15.56 -21.53
CA LEU A 279 -6.62 -15.32 -22.90
C LEU A 279 -6.54 -16.60 -23.73
N GLU A 280 -5.46 -17.38 -23.61
CA GLU A 280 -5.30 -18.65 -24.31
C GLU A 280 -6.38 -19.66 -23.96
N ILE A 281 -6.73 -19.77 -22.67
CA ILE A 281 -7.83 -20.62 -22.19
C ILE A 281 -9.13 -20.21 -22.86
N LEU A 282 -9.47 -18.92 -22.82
CA LEU A 282 -10.74 -18.41 -23.35
C LEU A 282 -10.80 -18.48 -24.88
N GLU A 283 -9.70 -18.22 -25.58
CA GLU A 283 -9.63 -18.38 -27.04
C GLU A 283 -9.79 -19.84 -27.47
N ARG A 284 -9.29 -20.80 -26.67
CA ARG A 284 -9.48 -22.23 -26.91
C ARG A 284 -10.92 -22.66 -26.66
N ALA A 285 -11.54 -22.15 -25.59
CA ALA A 285 -12.90 -22.50 -25.20
C ALA A 285 -13.97 -21.91 -26.13
N TYR A 286 -13.83 -20.64 -26.51
CA TYR A 286 -14.88 -19.89 -27.21
C TYR A 286 -14.51 -19.41 -28.62
N GLY A 287 -13.23 -19.53 -28.99
CA GLY A 287 -12.72 -18.94 -30.22
C GLY A 287 -12.32 -17.47 -30.09
N LYS A 288 -11.73 -16.95 -31.16
CA LYS A 288 -11.02 -15.65 -31.17
C LYS A 288 -11.90 -14.41 -31.33
N GLU A 289 -13.17 -14.57 -31.68
CA GLU A 289 -14.07 -13.43 -31.90
C GLU A 289 -15.22 -13.41 -30.89
N HIS A 290 -15.14 -14.23 -29.84
CA HIS A 290 -16.21 -14.36 -28.86
C HIS A 290 -16.17 -13.24 -27.82
N ILE A 291 -17.34 -12.69 -27.47
CA ILE A 291 -17.48 -11.55 -26.55
C ILE A 291 -16.82 -11.75 -25.18
N ARG A 292 -16.81 -12.98 -24.66
CA ARG A 292 -16.19 -13.33 -23.37
C ARG A 292 -14.68 -13.08 -23.29
N ILE A 293 -13.97 -12.94 -24.42
CA ILE A 293 -12.54 -12.63 -24.41
C ILE A 293 -12.25 -11.12 -24.28
N ALA A 294 -13.26 -10.26 -24.51
CA ALA A 294 -13.05 -8.82 -24.63
C ALA A 294 -12.48 -8.17 -23.35
N ASN A 295 -12.92 -8.61 -22.17
CA ASN A 295 -12.40 -8.11 -20.89
C ASN A 295 -10.92 -8.48 -20.69
N THR A 296 -10.54 -9.71 -21.08
CA THR A 296 -9.16 -10.19 -21.00
C THR A 296 -8.26 -9.42 -21.97
N LEU A 297 -8.74 -9.15 -23.20
CA LEU A 297 -8.03 -8.30 -24.16
C LEU A 297 -7.82 -6.87 -23.63
N ILE A 298 -8.83 -6.29 -22.99
CA ILE A 298 -8.73 -4.96 -22.36
C ILE A 298 -7.72 -4.96 -21.22
N SER A 299 -7.75 -5.97 -20.37
CA SER A 299 -6.83 -6.11 -19.23
C SER A 299 -5.38 -6.25 -19.72
N LEU A 300 -5.14 -7.12 -20.71
CA LEU A 300 -3.83 -7.28 -21.31
C LEU A 300 -3.37 -6.02 -22.05
N GLY A 301 -4.29 -5.33 -22.73
CA GLY A 301 -4.04 -4.05 -23.38
C GLY A 301 -3.62 -2.96 -22.38
N SER A 302 -4.25 -2.93 -21.20
CA SER A 302 -3.90 -2.03 -20.10
C SER A 302 -2.49 -2.30 -19.58
N ILE A 303 -2.15 -3.57 -19.34
CA ILE A 303 -0.81 -3.97 -18.89
C ILE A 303 0.25 -3.54 -19.92
N TYR A 304 0.03 -3.82 -21.21
CA TYR A 304 0.96 -3.40 -22.25
C TYR A 304 1.04 -1.87 -22.39
N SER A 305 -0.07 -1.15 -22.21
CA SER A 305 -0.05 0.32 -22.22
C SER A 305 0.80 0.88 -21.07
N ALA A 306 0.69 0.31 -19.88
CA ALA A 306 1.48 0.69 -18.71
C ALA A 306 2.98 0.38 -18.88
N GLN A 307 3.32 -0.67 -19.64
CA GLN A 307 4.69 -1.00 -20.04
C GLN A 307 5.24 -0.12 -21.18
N GLY A 308 4.45 0.80 -21.74
CA GLY A 308 4.84 1.61 -22.91
C GLY A 308 4.76 0.86 -24.26
N GLU A 309 4.26 -0.37 -24.26
CA GLU A 309 4.09 -1.23 -25.44
C GLU A 309 2.81 -0.87 -26.22
N TYR A 310 2.68 0.41 -26.59
CA TYR A 310 1.45 1.00 -27.12
C TYR A 310 0.92 0.32 -28.38
N THR A 311 1.79 -0.24 -29.22
CA THR A 311 1.39 -0.96 -30.44
C THR A 311 0.70 -2.28 -30.12
N LYS A 312 1.14 -2.99 -29.05
CA LYS A 312 0.47 -4.21 -28.59
C LYS A 312 -0.88 -3.86 -27.97
N ALA A 313 -0.90 -2.85 -27.08
CA ALA A 313 -2.12 -2.35 -26.45
C ALA A 313 -3.17 -1.93 -27.47
N LEU A 314 -2.79 -1.18 -28.51
CA LEU A 314 -3.70 -0.69 -29.55
C LEU A 314 -4.43 -1.85 -30.24
N ARG A 315 -3.69 -2.88 -30.68
CA ARG A 315 -4.29 -4.05 -31.34
C ARG A 315 -5.28 -4.79 -30.46
N LEU A 316 -4.98 -4.90 -29.16
CA LEU A 316 -5.86 -5.57 -28.21
C LEU A 316 -7.14 -4.78 -27.94
N TYR A 317 -7.03 -3.45 -27.75
CA TYR A 317 -8.20 -2.59 -27.57
C TYR A 317 -9.08 -2.50 -28.83
N GLU A 318 -8.49 -2.37 -30.02
CA GLU A 318 -9.24 -2.38 -31.28
C GLU A 318 -9.98 -3.70 -31.49
N ARG A 319 -9.34 -4.83 -31.18
CA ARG A 319 -9.98 -6.15 -31.25
C ARG A 319 -11.14 -6.26 -30.24
N ALA A 320 -10.93 -5.87 -28.99
CA ALA A 320 -11.99 -5.89 -27.98
C ALA A 320 -13.17 -4.97 -28.34
N LEU A 321 -12.89 -3.79 -28.89
CA LEU A 321 -13.91 -2.85 -29.38
C LEU A 321 -14.68 -3.45 -30.57
N SER A 322 -13.99 -4.07 -31.53
CA SER A 322 -14.62 -4.72 -32.68
C SER A 322 -15.58 -5.82 -32.24
N ILE A 323 -15.13 -6.73 -31.36
CA ILE A 323 -15.94 -7.83 -30.84
C ILE A 323 -17.18 -7.30 -30.10
N ARG A 324 -17.03 -6.31 -29.23
CA ARG A 324 -18.16 -5.70 -28.51
C ARG A 324 -19.14 -5.01 -29.44
N ALA A 325 -18.65 -4.21 -30.39
CA ALA A 325 -19.50 -3.48 -31.32
C ALA A 325 -20.25 -4.39 -32.30
N SER A 326 -19.66 -5.52 -32.72
CA SER A 326 -20.32 -6.48 -33.60
C SER A 326 -21.36 -7.34 -32.87
N THR A 327 -21.16 -7.61 -31.58
CA THR A 327 -22.00 -8.51 -30.80
C THR A 327 -23.14 -7.77 -30.10
N LEU A 328 -22.85 -6.63 -29.47
CA LEU A 328 -23.78 -5.90 -28.59
C LEU A 328 -24.44 -4.71 -29.28
N GLY A 329 -23.99 -4.35 -30.48
CA GLY A 329 -24.37 -3.10 -31.14
C GLY A 329 -23.55 -1.90 -30.64
N ARG A 330 -23.62 -0.79 -31.38
CA ARG A 330 -22.74 0.38 -31.16
C ARG A 330 -23.14 1.25 -29.96
N ASP A 331 -24.39 1.15 -29.54
CA ASP A 331 -24.96 2.00 -28.48
C ASP A 331 -24.87 1.34 -27.09
N HIS A 332 -24.25 0.16 -26.99
CA HIS A 332 -24.07 -0.56 -25.73
C HIS A 332 -22.98 0.08 -24.85
N TYR A 333 -23.20 0.17 -23.53
CA TYR A 333 -22.27 0.84 -22.61
C TYR A 333 -20.83 0.25 -22.65
N LEU A 334 -20.69 -1.08 -22.81
CA LEU A 334 -19.40 -1.74 -22.99
C LEU A 334 -18.61 -1.27 -24.23
N VAL A 335 -19.29 -0.82 -25.28
CA VAL A 335 -18.64 -0.17 -26.44
C VAL A 335 -18.13 1.20 -26.02
N GLY A 336 -18.93 1.99 -25.29
CA GLY A 336 -18.50 3.25 -24.68
C GLY A 336 -17.27 3.08 -23.77
N ALA A 337 -17.25 2.06 -22.91
CA ALA A 337 -16.10 1.74 -22.06
C ALA A 337 -14.85 1.38 -22.88
N SER A 338 -14.99 0.59 -23.95
CA SER A 338 -13.88 0.29 -24.87
C SER A 338 -13.33 1.54 -25.56
N LEU A 339 -14.22 2.45 -25.99
CA LEU A 339 -13.82 3.74 -26.59
C LEU A 339 -13.06 4.61 -25.58
N ASN A 340 -13.49 4.64 -24.31
CA ASN A 340 -12.78 5.34 -23.24
C ASN A 340 -11.36 4.76 -23.02
N ASN A 341 -11.19 3.44 -23.01
CA ASN A 341 -9.87 2.80 -22.87
C ASN A 341 -8.96 3.06 -24.07
N LEU A 342 -9.52 3.04 -25.29
CA LEU A 342 -8.78 3.41 -26.48
C LEU A 342 -8.36 4.89 -26.46
N ALA A 343 -9.24 5.78 -25.97
CA ALA A 343 -8.93 7.19 -25.77
C ALA A 343 -7.80 7.40 -24.75
N LEU A 344 -7.82 6.65 -23.63
CA LEU A 344 -6.74 6.64 -22.64
C LEU A 344 -5.41 6.23 -23.27
N LEU A 345 -5.38 5.20 -24.11
CA LEU A 345 -4.17 4.81 -24.84
C LEU A 345 -3.64 5.94 -25.73
N TYR A 346 -4.50 6.57 -26.53
CA TYR A 346 -4.08 7.72 -27.35
C TYR A 346 -3.58 8.88 -26.49
N ALA A 347 -4.24 9.16 -25.36
CA ALA A 347 -3.79 10.19 -24.43
C ALA A 347 -2.41 9.86 -23.80
N ALA A 348 -2.15 8.59 -23.49
CA ALA A 348 -0.86 8.10 -22.99
C ALA A 348 0.26 8.22 -24.02
N LYS A 349 -0.05 8.03 -25.31
CA LYS A 349 0.86 8.28 -26.44
C LYS A 349 1.13 9.76 -26.73
N GLY A 350 0.42 10.68 -26.04
CA GLY A 350 0.46 12.12 -26.32
C GLY A 350 -0.46 12.58 -27.46
N ASP A 351 -1.21 11.67 -28.08
CA ASP A 351 -2.11 11.95 -29.20
C ASP A 351 -3.47 12.50 -28.68
N HIS A 352 -3.49 13.76 -28.21
CA HIS A 352 -4.68 14.31 -27.54
C HIS A 352 -5.89 14.54 -28.45
N ILE A 353 -5.70 14.78 -29.75
CA ILE A 353 -6.80 14.98 -30.70
C ILE A 353 -7.66 13.72 -30.87
N PRO A 354 -7.10 12.54 -31.24
CA PRO A 354 -7.90 11.32 -31.32
C PRO A 354 -8.45 10.90 -29.95
N ALA A 355 -7.72 11.14 -28.85
CA ALA A 355 -8.22 10.87 -27.51
C ALA A 355 -9.51 11.64 -27.21
N ILE A 356 -9.53 12.97 -27.42
CA ILE A 356 -10.73 13.80 -27.21
C ILE A 356 -11.91 13.33 -28.06
N SER A 357 -11.66 12.98 -29.33
CA SER A 357 -12.71 12.48 -30.23
C SER A 357 -13.33 11.19 -29.70
N LEU A 358 -12.51 10.26 -29.22
CA LEU A 358 -12.96 8.98 -28.68
C LEU A 358 -13.67 9.13 -27.33
N TYR A 359 -13.17 10.00 -26.43
CA TYR A 359 -13.88 10.29 -25.17
C TYR A 359 -15.26 10.90 -25.41
N LYS A 360 -15.41 11.80 -26.38
CA LYS A 360 -16.73 12.34 -26.74
C LYS A 360 -17.67 11.27 -27.26
N GLN A 361 -17.19 10.38 -28.12
CA GLN A 361 -17.99 9.26 -28.63
C GLN A 361 -18.39 8.32 -27.48
N ALA A 362 -17.46 8.03 -26.56
CA ALA A 362 -17.74 7.25 -25.37
C ALA A 362 -18.84 7.90 -24.51
N LEU A 363 -18.75 9.20 -24.24
CA LEU A 363 -19.77 9.92 -23.47
C LEU A 363 -21.14 9.88 -24.12
N VAL A 364 -21.24 10.07 -25.44
CA VAL A 364 -22.54 9.99 -26.14
C VAL A 364 -23.19 8.62 -25.94
N VAL A 365 -22.42 7.54 -26.05
CA VAL A 365 -22.92 6.18 -25.83
C VAL A 365 -23.31 5.97 -24.36
N LEU A 366 -22.46 6.38 -23.42
CA LEU A 366 -22.68 6.14 -22.00
C LEU A 366 -23.86 6.97 -21.45
N GLU A 367 -24.00 8.23 -21.85
CA GLU A 367 -25.10 9.11 -21.42
C GLU A 367 -26.45 8.74 -22.05
N ALA A 368 -26.46 8.01 -23.16
CA ALA A 368 -27.69 7.47 -23.73
C ALA A 368 -28.21 6.25 -22.95
N VAL A 369 -27.33 5.56 -22.20
CA VAL A 369 -27.66 4.34 -21.44
C VAL A 369 -27.94 4.66 -19.97
N PHE A 370 -27.18 5.58 -19.37
CA PHE A 370 -27.29 5.89 -17.94
C PHE A 370 -28.06 7.19 -17.69
N ASP A 371 -29.29 7.06 -17.16
CA ASP A 371 -30.15 8.18 -16.75
C ASP A 371 -29.80 8.75 -15.36
N GLU A 372 -28.95 8.07 -14.60
CA GLU A 372 -28.53 8.41 -13.22
C GLU A 372 -26.99 8.51 -13.12
N PRO A 373 -26.44 9.12 -12.05
CA PRO A 373 -25.00 9.19 -11.81
C PRO A 373 -24.31 7.82 -11.99
N ASN A 374 -23.26 7.76 -12.81
CA ASN A 374 -22.54 6.51 -13.12
C ASN A 374 -21.02 6.67 -13.07
N THR A 375 -20.33 5.64 -12.60
CA THR A 375 -18.87 5.64 -12.36
C THR A 375 -18.06 5.76 -13.64
N ILE A 376 -18.48 5.08 -14.71
CA ILE A 376 -17.82 5.13 -16.02
C ILE A 376 -18.00 6.53 -16.62
N VAL A 377 -19.21 7.09 -16.54
CA VAL A 377 -19.48 8.47 -16.99
C VAL A 377 -18.58 9.47 -16.26
N ALA A 378 -18.49 9.40 -14.93
CA ALA A 378 -17.61 10.28 -14.14
C ALA A 378 -16.14 10.17 -14.57
N SER A 379 -15.64 8.95 -14.78
CA SER A 379 -14.26 8.69 -15.20
C SER A 379 -13.99 9.24 -16.62
N THR A 380 -14.92 9.05 -17.56
CA THR A 380 -14.78 9.54 -18.93
C THR A 380 -14.85 11.07 -18.98
N LEU A 381 -15.72 11.70 -18.18
CA LEU A 381 -15.76 13.17 -18.03
C LEU A 381 -14.43 13.70 -17.50
N HIS A 382 -13.90 13.10 -16.44
CA HIS A 382 -12.60 13.48 -15.86
C HIS A 382 -11.46 13.36 -16.88
N ASN A 383 -11.40 12.23 -17.60
CA ASN A 383 -10.35 11.98 -18.59
C ASN A 383 -10.44 12.96 -19.78
N LEU A 384 -11.65 13.27 -20.23
CA LEU A 384 -11.87 14.28 -21.26
C LEU A 384 -11.45 15.68 -20.78
N ALA A 385 -11.81 16.04 -19.54
CA ALA A 385 -11.40 17.29 -18.92
C ALA A 385 -9.86 17.41 -18.83
N LEU A 386 -9.18 16.33 -18.46
CA LEU A 386 -7.72 16.26 -18.44
C LEU A 386 -7.12 16.43 -19.84
N ALA A 387 -7.69 15.77 -20.85
CA ALA A 387 -7.25 15.92 -22.24
C ALA A 387 -7.40 17.36 -22.76
N TYR A 388 -8.50 18.05 -22.40
CA TYR A 388 -8.67 19.47 -22.71
C TYR A 388 -7.70 20.38 -21.94
N THR A 389 -7.46 20.08 -20.65
CA THR A 389 -6.49 20.82 -19.81
C THR A 389 -5.09 20.73 -20.38
N ARG A 390 -4.68 19.57 -20.90
CA ARG A 390 -3.39 19.39 -21.61
C ARG A 390 -3.30 20.20 -22.90
N GLN A 391 -4.43 20.49 -23.55
CA GLN A 391 -4.50 21.39 -24.71
C GLN A 391 -4.71 22.87 -24.33
N ASN A 392 -4.65 23.21 -23.03
CA ASN A 392 -4.95 24.54 -22.50
C ASN A 392 -6.37 25.06 -22.86
N ASN A 393 -7.32 24.14 -23.13
CA ASN A 393 -8.71 24.49 -23.35
C ASN A 393 -9.50 24.41 -22.04
N PHE A 394 -9.28 25.40 -21.17
CA PHE A 394 -9.83 25.41 -19.81
C PHE A 394 -11.34 25.59 -19.78
N ASP A 395 -11.91 26.36 -20.72
CA ASP A 395 -13.36 26.59 -20.83
C ASP A 395 -14.13 25.29 -21.09
N ALA A 396 -13.56 24.39 -21.89
CA ALA A 396 -14.17 23.08 -22.14
C ALA A 396 -13.93 22.08 -21.00
N ALA A 397 -12.83 22.22 -20.26
CA ALA A 397 -12.45 21.28 -19.19
C ALA A 397 -13.20 21.53 -17.88
N LEU A 398 -13.36 22.79 -17.47
CA LEU A 398 -13.97 23.17 -16.20
C LEU A 398 -15.33 22.50 -15.93
N PRO A 399 -16.36 22.62 -16.80
CA PRO A 399 -17.67 22.02 -16.53
C PRO A 399 -17.64 20.49 -16.49
N LEU A 400 -16.66 19.86 -17.13
CA LEU A 400 -16.50 18.40 -17.12
C LEU A 400 -15.91 17.91 -15.79
N TYR A 401 -14.94 18.64 -15.23
CA TYR A 401 -14.43 18.34 -13.88
C TYR A 401 -15.50 18.56 -12.82
N GLU A 402 -16.25 19.67 -12.87
CA GLU A 402 -17.33 19.96 -11.91
C GLU A 402 -18.38 18.86 -11.90
N ARG A 403 -18.85 18.44 -13.09
CA ARG A 403 -19.82 17.35 -13.21
C ARG A 403 -19.26 15.99 -12.80
N SER A 404 -17.99 15.71 -13.10
CA SER A 404 -17.33 14.49 -12.62
C SER A 404 -17.30 14.45 -11.09
N ILE A 405 -16.90 15.55 -10.43
CA ILE A 405 -16.88 15.68 -8.97
C ILE A 405 -18.28 15.53 -8.37
N GLU A 406 -19.31 16.13 -9.00
CA GLU A 406 -20.71 16.01 -8.56
C GLU A 406 -21.17 14.55 -8.60
N ILE A 407 -20.95 13.84 -9.71
CA ILE A 407 -21.30 12.41 -9.85
C ILE A 407 -20.56 11.58 -8.81
N THR A 408 -19.23 11.75 -8.68
CA THR A 408 -18.42 10.99 -7.71
C THR A 408 -18.87 11.23 -6.26
N ARG A 409 -19.20 12.48 -5.90
CA ARG A 409 -19.75 12.80 -4.57
C ARG A 409 -21.13 12.17 -4.33
N SER A 410 -21.98 12.17 -5.35
CA SER A 410 -23.31 11.56 -5.27
C SER A 410 -23.24 10.04 -5.09
N LEU A 411 -22.26 9.39 -5.72
CA LEU A 411 -22.11 7.94 -5.69
C LEU A 411 -21.41 7.43 -4.43
N TYR A 412 -20.33 8.08 -4.03
CA TYR A 412 -19.42 7.55 -3.01
C TYR A 412 -19.31 8.42 -1.75
N GLY A 413 -20.02 9.55 -1.71
CA GLY A 413 -19.87 10.56 -0.65
C GLY A 413 -18.65 11.46 -0.85
N THR A 414 -18.45 12.38 0.10
CA THR A 414 -17.49 13.48 -0.04
C THR A 414 -16.03 13.07 0.13
N ASN A 415 -15.76 11.95 0.81
CA ASN A 415 -14.41 11.56 1.21
C ASN A 415 -13.78 10.48 0.29
N HIS A 416 -14.40 10.18 -0.85
CA HIS A 416 -13.88 9.14 -1.74
C HIS A 416 -12.57 9.57 -2.45
N PRO A 417 -11.58 8.68 -2.65
CA PRO A 417 -10.33 8.99 -3.34
C PRO A 417 -10.50 9.60 -4.74
N ASP A 418 -11.49 9.15 -5.51
CA ASP A 418 -11.77 9.74 -6.83
C ASP A 418 -12.19 11.20 -6.76
N THR A 419 -12.86 11.61 -5.68
CA THR A 419 -13.23 13.00 -5.44
C THR A 419 -11.97 13.83 -5.22
N ALA A 420 -11.01 13.34 -4.41
CA ALA A 420 -9.72 14.01 -4.22
C ALA A 420 -8.94 14.12 -5.53
N ARG A 421 -8.86 13.04 -6.32
CA ARG A 421 -8.20 13.02 -7.63
C ARG A 421 -8.80 14.05 -8.60
N ALA A 422 -10.13 14.14 -8.66
CA ALA A 422 -10.82 15.10 -9.50
C ALA A 422 -10.62 16.55 -9.01
N LEU A 423 -10.63 16.79 -7.70
CA LEU A 423 -10.31 18.09 -7.09
C LEU A 423 -8.86 18.52 -7.36
N ASN A 424 -7.90 17.62 -7.23
CA ASN A 424 -6.49 17.89 -7.57
C ASN A 424 -6.35 18.27 -9.05
N SER A 425 -7.00 17.52 -9.96
CA SER A 425 -6.94 17.83 -11.39
C SER A 425 -7.61 19.15 -11.75
N LEU A 426 -8.69 19.52 -11.06
CA LEU A 426 -9.31 20.83 -11.19
C LEU A 426 -8.41 21.94 -10.61
N GLY A 427 -7.75 21.68 -9.48
CA GLY A 427 -6.72 22.56 -8.91
C GLY A 427 -5.59 22.83 -9.89
N ASP A 428 -5.10 21.78 -10.57
CA ASP A 428 -4.09 21.88 -11.62
C ASP A 428 -4.56 22.72 -12.82
N LEU A 429 -5.81 22.54 -13.25
CA LEU A 429 -6.41 23.39 -14.28
C LEU A 429 -6.38 24.86 -13.85
N HIS A 430 -6.80 25.17 -12.63
CA HIS A 430 -6.79 26.54 -12.12
C HIS A 430 -5.37 27.09 -12.00
N HIS A 431 -4.41 26.27 -11.59
CA HIS A 431 -2.99 26.64 -11.54
C HIS A 431 -2.47 26.98 -12.96
N LYS A 432 -2.71 26.11 -13.96
CA LYS A 432 -2.34 26.39 -15.36
C LYS A 432 -3.01 27.65 -15.91
N ASN A 433 -4.26 27.90 -15.52
CA ASN A 433 -5.02 29.09 -15.92
C ASN A 433 -4.69 30.34 -15.07
N SER A 434 -3.60 30.32 -14.29
CA SER A 434 -3.15 31.42 -13.42
C SER A 434 -4.13 31.85 -12.31
N ASN A 435 -5.13 31.02 -12.01
CA ASN A 435 -6.11 31.21 -10.94
C ASN A 435 -5.62 30.55 -9.64
N ILE A 436 -4.45 30.98 -9.15
CA ILE A 436 -3.72 30.28 -8.07
C ILE A 436 -4.51 30.20 -6.75
N ALA A 437 -5.26 31.25 -6.39
CA ALA A 437 -6.06 31.26 -5.16
C ALA A 437 -7.09 30.10 -5.14
N GLN A 438 -7.78 29.88 -6.26
CA GLN A 438 -8.75 28.79 -6.39
C GLN A 438 -8.07 27.43 -6.44
N ALA A 439 -6.88 27.32 -7.06
CA ALA A 439 -6.09 26.10 -7.03
C ALA A 439 -5.74 25.68 -5.59
N VAL A 440 -5.27 26.63 -4.77
CA VAL A 440 -4.94 26.38 -3.36
C VAL A 440 -6.17 25.92 -2.56
N ASP A 441 -7.33 26.54 -2.75
CA ASP A 441 -8.57 26.13 -2.05
C ASP A 441 -9.04 24.71 -2.48
N LEU A 442 -8.80 24.31 -3.73
CA LEU A 442 -9.13 22.96 -4.23
C LEU A 442 -8.13 21.90 -3.74
N PHE A 443 -6.83 22.20 -3.78
CA PHE A 443 -5.79 21.34 -3.23
C PHE A 443 -5.97 21.13 -1.72
N TRP A 444 -6.44 22.15 -0.99
CA TRP A 444 -6.79 22.01 0.42
C TRP A 444 -7.91 20.98 0.64
N GLN A 445 -8.99 21.06 -0.14
CA GLN A 445 -10.09 20.10 -0.07
C GLN A 445 -9.62 18.68 -0.41
N ALA A 446 -8.80 18.53 -1.45
CA ALA A 446 -8.25 17.23 -1.83
C ALA A 446 -7.32 16.67 -0.75
N ASN A 447 -6.43 17.47 -0.18
CA ASN A 447 -5.53 17.06 0.91
C ASN A 447 -6.30 16.59 2.15
N ALA A 448 -7.42 17.23 2.49
CA ALA A 448 -8.27 16.81 3.60
C ALA A 448 -8.92 15.44 3.35
N ILE A 449 -9.38 15.19 2.12
CA ILE A 449 -9.93 13.89 1.73
C ILE A 449 -8.84 12.81 1.73
N GLU A 450 -7.65 13.13 1.21
CA GLU A 450 -6.50 12.23 1.24
C GLU A 450 -6.05 11.92 2.68
N GLU A 451 -6.07 12.89 3.60
CA GLU A 451 -5.78 12.63 5.03
C GLU A 451 -6.82 11.70 5.66
N TYR A 452 -8.11 11.92 5.37
CA TYR A 452 -9.17 11.03 5.85
C TYR A 452 -8.95 9.58 5.38
N ASN A 453 -8.69 9.39 4.09
CA ASN A 453 -8.44 8.06 3.53
C ASN A 453 -7.13 7.45 4.05
N LEU A 454 -6.06 8.25 4.17
CA LEU A 454 -4.79 7.82 4.72
C LEU A 454 -4.96 7.32 6.16
N SER A 455 -5.71 8.03 7.01
CA SER A 455 -5.95 7.62 8.40
C SER A 455 -6.60 6.23 8.50
N THR A 456 -7.50 5.90 7.56
CA THR A 456 -8.14 4.58 7.47
C THR A 456 -7.12 3.51 7.09
N VAL A 457 -6.30 3.77 6.06
CA VAL A 457 -5.25 2.83 5.60
C VAL A 457 -4.19 2.60 6.68
N LEU A 458 -3.77 3.66 7.38
CA LEU A 458 -2.79 3.56 8.46
C LEU A 458 -3.27 2.65 9.59
N ALA A 459 -4.56 2.70 9.94
CA ALA A 459 -5.12 1.92 11.03
C ALA A 459 -5.13 0.41 10.76
N SER A 460 -5.23 -0.03 9.50
CA SER A 460 -5.52 -1.44 9.19
C SER A 460 -4.50 -2.14 8.28
N ALA A 461 -3.65 -1.42 7.57
CA ALA A 461 -2.78 -2.00 6.54
C ALA A 461 -1.37 -2.34 7.06
N SER A 462 -0.66 -3.24 6.36
CA SER A 462 0.76 -3.53 6.57
C SER A 462 1.64 -2.29 6.31
N GLU A 463 2.87 -2.26 6.84
CA GLU A 463 3.81 -1.17 6.55
C GLU A 463 4.05 -0.99 5.03
N ALA A 464 4.19 -2.10 4.29
CA ALA A 464 4.37 -2.06 2.84
C ALA A 464 3.17 -1.44 2.11
N ARG A 465 1.94 -1.80 2.49
CA ARG A 465 0.73 -1.18 1.91
C ARG A 465 0.59 0.30 2.26
N ARG A 466 0.94 0.70 3.49
CA ARG A 466 0.96 2.12 3.89
C ARG A 466 1.94 2.91 3.02
N GLN A 467 3.11 2.35 2.72
CA GLN A 467 4.10 2.96 1.83
C GLN A 467 3.57 3.14 0.41
N GLU A 468 2.95 2.10 -0.17
CA GLU A 468 2.41 2.21 -1.53
C GLU A 468 1.27 3.22 -1.60
N TYR A 469 0.42 3.30 -0.57
CA TYR A 469 -0.63 4.32 -0.50
C TYR A 469 -0.06 5.75 -0.47
N ILE A 470 0.94 6.03 0.40
CA ILE A 470 1.59 7.35 0.45
C ILE A 470 2.27 7.69 -0.87
N LYS A 471 2.89 6.70 -1.52
CA LYS A 471 3.49 6.87 -2.86
C LYS A 471 2.43 7.22 -3.91
N GLY A 472 1.25 6.61 -3.84
CA GLY A 472 0.12 6.91 -4.72
C GLY A 472 -0.37 8.37 -4.65
N ILE A 473 -0.19 9.03 -3.50
CA ILE A 473 -0.54 10.45 -3.31
C ILE A 473 0.69 11.39 -3.36
N SER A 474 1.87 10.90 -3.74
CA SER A 474 3.10 11.72 -3.76
C SER A 474 3.00 12.93 -4.70
N ALA A 475 2.24 12.83 -5.80
CA ALA A 475 2.02 13.93 -6.73
C ALA A 475 1.30 15.12 -6.07
N SER A 476 0.28 14.86 -5.22
CA SER A 476 -0.44 15.94 -4.51
C SER A 476 0.46 16.60 -3.46
N ILE A 477 1.29 15.82 -2.77
CA ILE A 477 2.30 16.33 -1.82
C ILE A 477 3.24 17.32 -2.52
N ASN A 478 3.81 16.89 -3.65
CA ASN A 478 4.72 17.69 -4.45
C ASN A 478 4.03 18.96 -5.01
N ALA A 479 2.78 18.85 -5.45
CA ALA A 479 1.99 19.98 -5.93
C ALA A 479 1.73 21.03 -4.84
N ASN A 480 1.39 20.59 -3.63
CA ASN A 480 1.12 21.49 -2.49
C ASN A 480 2.37 22.27 -2.07
N ILE A 481 3.54 21.60 -2.06
CA ILE A 481 4.81 22.27 -1.77
C ILE A 481 5.17 23.24 -2.90
N SER A 482 5.05 22.79 -4.14
CA SER A 482 5.45 23.59 -5.32
C SER A 482 4.60 24.84 -5.48
N VAL A 483 3.27 24.76 -5.30
CA VAL A 483 2.38 25.93 -5.43
C VAL A 483 2.71 27.03 -4.42
N HIS A 484 3.18 26.68 -3.22
CA HIS A 484 3.63 27.65 -2.24
C HIS A 484 4.98 28.30 -2.61
N LEU A 485 5.90 27.52 -3.16
CA LEU A 485 7.26 27.98 -3.47
C LEU A 485 7.37 28.73 -4.81
N VAL A 486 6.25 28.98 -5.50
CA VAL A 486 6.22 29.84 -6.69
C VAL A 486 6.39 31.32 -6.29
N ASP A 487 7.34 32.02 -6.93
CA ASP A 487 7.64 33.44 -6.68
C ASP A 487 6.49 34.42 -6.98
N SER A 488 5.44 33.98 -7.67
CA SER A 488 4.41 34.83 -8.29
C SER A 488 3.01 34.74 -7.67
N LEU A 489 2.92 34.36 -6.38
CA LEU A 489 1.62 34.31 -5.69
C LEU A 489 0.92 35.69 -5.68
N PRO A 490 -0.39 35.74 -5.99
CA PRO A 490 -1.08 36.98 -6.39
C PRO A 490 -1.23 37.99 -5.24
N ASP A 491 -1.36 37.51 -4.01
CA ASP A 491 -1.59 38.33 -2.82
C ASP A 491 -1.13 37.62 -1.52
N ALA A 492 -1.10 38.38 -0.42
CA ALA A 492 -0.62 37.90 0.87
C ALA A 492 -1.51 36.83 1.54
N ASP A 493 -2.83 36.85 1.30
CA ASP A 493 -3.75 35.85 1.83
C ASP A 493 -3.54 34.51 1.11
N THR A 494 -3.48 34.54 -0.23
CA THR A 494 -3.15 33.36 -1.03
C THR A 494 -1.80 32.78 -0.63
N LYS A 495 -0.77 33.63 -0.43
CA LYS A 495 0.54 33.18 0.06
C LYS A 495 0.46 32.51 1.43
N LYS A 496 -0.30 33.09 2.36
CA LYS A 496 -0.49 32.50 3.69
C LYS A 496 -1.22 31.16 3.62
N LYS A 497 -2.28 31.06 2.82
CA LYS A 497 -3.02 29.80 2.62
C LYS A 497 -2.14 28.72 1.99
N ALA A 498 -1.40 29.05 0.94
CA ALA A 498 -0.47 28.10 0.30
C ALA A 498 0.63 27.64 1.26
N ALA A 499 1.21 28.56 2.04
CA ALA A 499 2.19 28.23 3.07
C ALA A 499 1.62 27.27 4.12
N THR A 500 0.39 27.54 4.57
CA THR A 500 -0.31 26.73 5.57
C THR A 500 -0.65 25.35 5.00
N LEU A 501 -1.12 25.27 3.75
CA LEU A 501 -1.40 24.02 3.05
C LEU A 501 -0.14 23.16 2.97
N ALA A 502 0.94 23.70 2.43
CA ALA A 502 2.20 22.99 2.25
C ALA A 502 2.78 22.50 3.58
N ALA A 503 2.83 23.37 4.60
CA ALA A 503 3.32 23.00 5.93
C ALA A 503 2.44 21.92 6.57
N THR A 504 1.10 22.03 6.45
CA THR A 504 0.16 21.03 6.96
C THR A 504 0.36 19.69 6.25
N THR A 505 0.48 19.68 4.93
CA THR A 505 0.76 18.46 4.16
C THR A 505 2.08 17.83 4.59
N ILE A 506 3.17 18.60 4.73
CA ILE A 506 4.47 18.08 5.21
C ILE A 506 4.28 17.41 6.59
N LEU A 507 3.65 18.12 7.52
CA LEU A 507 3.45 17.66 8.89
C LEU A 507 2.48 16.47 8.98
N GLN A 508 1.56 16.28 8.05
CA GLN A 508 0.64 15.14 7.97
C GLN A 508 1.28 13.92 7.28
N ARG A 509 2.29 14.12 6.43
CA ARG A 509 2.90 13.03 5.63
C ARG A 509 4.23 12.53 6.18
N LYS A 510 5.12 13.42 6.60
CA LYS A 510 6.48 13.08 7.03
C LYS A 510 6.55 12.33 8.36
N GLY A 511 7.03 11.08 8.34
CA GLY A 511 7.20 10.18 9.49
C GLY A 511 5.92 9.44 9.85
N ARG A 512 4.92 9.40 8.96
CA ARG A 512 3.57 8.90 9.28
C ARG A 512 3.50 7.40 9.37
N ILE A 513 4.27 6.68 8.57
CA ILE A 513 4.31 5.23 8.67
C ILE A 513 5.09 4.82 9.91
N LEU A 514 6.23 5.46 10.18
CA LEU A 514 6.99 5.24 11.43
C LEU A 514 6.10 5.39 12.67
N GLU A 515 5.38 6.51 12.74
CA GLU A 515 4.47 6.82 13.84
C GLU A 515 3.37 5.77 13.97
N ALA A 516 2.70 5.41 12.87
CA ALA A 516 1.64 4.41 12.89
C ALA A 516 2.15 3.04 13.39
N VAL A 517 3.30 2.58 12.90
CA VAL A 517 3.91 1.31 13.35
C VAL A 517 4.29 1.37 14.84
N ALA A 518 4.90 2.47 15.28
CA ALA A 518 5.26 2.66 16.68
C ALA A 518 4.02 2.70 17.60
N ASN A 519 2.95 3.38 17.17
CA ASN A 519 1.71 3.50 17.93
C ASN A 519 0.97 2.15 18.01
N THR A 520 0.89 1.40 16.92
CA THR A 520 0.36 0.02 16.94
C THR A 520 1.13 -0.85 17.92
N SER A 521 2.47 -0.85 17.82
CA SER A 521 3.34 -1.63 18.71
C SER A 521 3.16 -1.26 20.19
N GLN A 522 3.05 0.04 20.47
CA GLN A 522 2.78 0.56 21.81
C GLN A 522 1.39 0.18 22.32
N ALA A 523 0.35 0.35 21.51
CA ALA A 523 -1.03 0.04 21.88
C ALA A 523 -1.17 -1.45 22.24
N LEU A 524 -0.59 -2.33 21.41
CA LEU A 524 -0.49 -3.75 21.70
C LEU A 524 0.17 -3.95 23.07
N ARG A 525 1.38 -3.42 23.31
CA ARG A 525 2.07 -3.62 24.60
C ARG A 525 1.33 -3.11 25.84
N ALA A 526 0.38 -2.18 25.69
CA ALA A 526 -0.40 -1.64 26.80
C ALA A 526 -1.60 -2.52 27.21
N ASP A 527 -2.30 -3.15 26.25
CA ASP A 527 -3.57 -3.86 26.50
C ASP A 527 -3.77 -5.06 25.54
N LEU A 528 -2.88 -6.07 25.62
CA LEU A 528 -2.97 -7.28 24.78
C LEU A 528 -4.05 -8.24 25.26
N SER A 529 -4.99 -8.59 24.37
CA SER A 529 -5.70 -9.86 24.48
C SER A 529 -4.72 -11.04 24.38
N ALA A 530 -5.11 -12.21 24.92
CA ALA A 530 -4.29 -13.42 24.85
C ALA A 530 -3.93 -13.81 23.40
N GLU A 531 -4.83 -13.54 22.45
CA GLU A 531 -4.67 -13.87 21.04
C GLU A 531 -3.71 -12.89 20.33
N GLU A 532 -3.80 -11.59 20.60
CA GLU A 532 -2.86 -10.59 20.04
C GLU A 532 -1.43 -10.83 20.53
N LYS A 533 -1.28 -11.32 21.77
CA LYS A 533 0.04 -11.68 22.30
C LYS A 533 0.66 -12.83 21.53
N VAL A 534 -0.12 -13.85 21.19
CA VAL A 534 0.36 -14.97 20.37
C VAL A 534 0.81 -14.48 19.00
N LEU A 535 0.03 -13.61 18.35
CA LEU A 535 0.38 -13.06 17.03
C LEU A 535 1.65 -12.19 17.10
N PHE A 536 1.80 -11.38 18.13
CA PHE A 536 2.97 -10.53 18.33
C PHE A 536 4.23 -11.35 18.63
N ASP A 537 4.12 -12.39 19.46
CA ASP A 537 5.22 -13.32 19.76
C ASP A 537 5.63 -14.13 18.50
N GLU A 538 4.66 -14.54 17.68
CA GLU A 538 4.91 -15.19 16.39
C GLU A 538 5.64 -14.24 15.42
N LEU A 539 5.21 -12.99 15.33
CA LEU A 539 5.86 -11.98 14.48
C LEU A 539 7.31 -11.75 14.88
N ASN A 540 7.61 -11.65 16.18
CA ASN A 540 8.98 -11.52 16.67
C ASN A 540 9.81 -12.77 16.35
N THR A 541 9.22 -13.96 16.44
CA THR A 541 9.87 -15.22 16.07
C THR A 541 10.25 -15.24 14.59
N VAL A 542 9.30 -14.90 13.71
CA VAL A 542 9.53 -14.82 12.24
C VAL A 542 10.62 -13.79 11.92
N ARG A 543 10.64 -12.64 12.60
CA ARG A 543 11.68 -11.61 12.43
C ARG A 543 13.07 -12.10 12.83
N SER A 544 13.19 -12.84 13.94
CA SER A 544 14.46 -13.45 14.35
C SER A 544 14.88 -14.58 13.40
N GLU A 545 13.96 -15.39 12.89
CA GLU A 545 14.27 -16.40 11.87
C GLU A 545 14.80 -15.76 10.57
N LEU A 546 14.19 -14.65 10.13
CA LEU A 546 14.68 -13.86 8.99
C LEU A 546 16.09 -13.32 9.23
N ALA A 547 16.36 -12.78 10.42
CA ALA A 547 17.68 -12.27 10.80
C ALA A 547 18.74 -13.38 10.78
N THR A 548 18.49 -14.49 11.47
CA THR A 548 19.41 -15.65 11.53
C THR A 548 19.65 -16.22 10.13
N LEU A 549 18.60 -16.41 9.33
CA LEU A 549 18.72 -16.91 7.95
C LEU A 549 19.56 -15.96 7.10
N LYS A 550 19.50 -14.65 7.35
CA LYS A 550 20.36 -13.69 6.65
C LYS A 550 21.82 -13.91 7.00
N PHE A 551 22.19 -14.04 8.28
CA PHE A 551 23.59 -14.04 8.70
C PHE A 551 24.26 -15.43 8.80
N ASP A 552 23.51 -16.50 8.57
CA ASP A 552 24.03 -17.86 8.40
C ASP A 552 24.71 -18.03 7.02
N SER A 553 26.04 -18.16 7.01
CA SER A 553 26.85 -18.30 5.79
C SER A 553 26.67 -19.62 5.07
N ASP A 554 26.32 -20.70 5.78
CA ASP A 554 26.21 -22.04 5.21
C ASP A 554 24.91 -22.17 4.40
N SER A 555 23.84 -21.53 4.87
CA SER A 555 22.52 -21.52 4.21
C SER A 555 22.53 -20.79 2.86
N ARG A 556 23.24 -19.65 2.72
CA ARG A 556 23.30 -18.88 1.45
C ARG A 556 24.03 -19.60 0.31
N GLN A 557 25.01 -20.44 0.63
CA GLN A 557 25.89 -21.05 -0.39
C GLN A 557 25.44 -22.44 -0.83
N THR A 558 24.65 -23.13 -0.01
CA THR A 558 24.30 -24.55 -0.23
C THR A 558 22.82 -24.80 -0.52
N ASP A 559 21.94 -23.85 -0.22
CA ASP A 559 20.49 -24.02 -0.31
C ASP A 559 19.92 -23.37 -1.58
N THR A 560 19.47 -24.20 -2.54
CA THR A 560 18.78 -23.71 -3.75
C THR A 560 17.43 -23.06 -3.44
N ASP A 561 16.90 -23.25 -2.23
CA ASP A 561 15.59 -22.77 -1.75
C ASP A 561 15.68 -21.51 -0.85
N TYR A 562 16.88 -20.97 -0.62
CA TYR A 562 17.12 -19.82 0.26
C TYR A 562 16.19 -18.64 -0.03
N SER A 563 16.07 -18.26 -1.30
CA SER A 563 15.28 -17.10 -1.72
C SER A 563 13.78 -17.30 -1.50
N ASP A 564 13.30 -18.53 -1.62
CA ASP A 564 11.88 -18.85 -1.43
C ASP A 564 11.54 -18.95 0.06
N ARG A 565 12.46 -19.44 0.91
CA ARG A 565 12.33 -19.40 2.37
C ARG A 565 12.31 -17.96 2.92
N VAL A 566 13.23 -17.10 2.47
CA VAL A 566 13.24 -15.67 2.85
C VAL A 566 11.90 -15.04 2.47
N ARG A 567 11.45 -15.25 1.22
CA ARG A 567 10.17 -14.70 0.74
C ARG A 567 8.98 -15.23 1.56
N ALA A 568 8.94 -16.51 1.90
CA ALA A 568 7.87 -17.09 2.70
C ALA A 568 7.79 -16.45 4.09
N LEU A 569 8.94 -16.24 4.74
CA LEU A 569 9.00 -15.57 6.04
C LEU A 569 8.64 -14.07 5.94
N GLU A 570 9.06 -13.37 4.88
CA GLU A 570 8.67 -11.97 4.64
C GLU A 570 7.16 -11.82 4.45
N VAL A 571 6.55 -12.68 3.64
CA VAL A 571 5.09 -12.72 3.46
C VAL A 571 4.41 -13.03 4.78
N ARG A 572 4.90 -14.01 5.56
CA ARG A 572 4.33 -14.35 6.87
C ARG A 572 4.41 -13.18 7.85
N ALA A 573 5.53 -12.45 7.88
CA ALA A 573 5.69 -11.27 8.70
C ALA A 573 4.68 -10.18 8.30
N GLU A 574 4.48 -9.95 6.99
CA GLU A 574 3.51 -8.98 6.50
C GLU A 574 2.05 -9.34 6.90
N GLU A 575 1.67 -10.61 6.78
CA GLU A 575 0.36 -11.11 7.21
C GLU A 575 0.11 -10.90 8.71
N LEU A 576 1.11 -11.19 9.54
CA LEU A 576 1.05 -11.01 10.99
C LEU A 576 0.98 -9.52 11.36
N ASP A 577 1.79 -8.67 10.73
CA ASP A 577 1.74 -7.21 10.90
C ASP A 577 0.36 -6.64 10.53
N GLU A 578 -0.25 -7.09 9.43
CA GLU A 578 -1.60 -6.67 9.03
C GLU A 578 -2.69 -7.18 9.99
N ALA A 579 -2.59 -8.43 10.45
CA ALA A 579 -3.53 -8.98 11.43
C ALA A 579 -3.49 -8.18 12.74
N LEU A 580 -2.29 -7.85 13.23
CA LEU A 580 -2.10 -7.01 14.41
C LEU A 580 -2.61 -5.59 14.19
N ALA A 581 -2.31 -4.97 13.05
CA ALA A 581 -2.79 -3.63 12.70
C ALA A 581 -4.32 -3.55 12.76
N ARG A 582 -5.03 -4.45 12.06
CA ARG A 582 -6.51 -4.49 12.02
C ARG A 582 -7.15 -4.59 13.40
N ARG A 583 -6.57 -5.37 14.32
CA ARG A 583 -7.09 -5.53 15.68
C ARG A 583 -6.79 -4.32 16.55
N SER A 584 -5.65 -3.66 16.31
CA SER A 584 -5.26 -2.43 16.99
C SER A 584 -5.94 -1.14 16.44
N ALA A 585 -6.76 -1.26 15.39
CA ALA A 585 -7.32 -0.11 14.68
C ALA A 585 -8.18 0.79 15.57
N GLU A 586 -8.91 0.22 16.54
CA GLU A 586 -9.72 0.96 17.50
C GLU A 586 -8.88 1.89 18.39
N PHE A 587 -7.65 1.50 18.73
CA PHE A 587 -6.70 2.31 19.49
C PHE A 587 -6.05 3.43 18.65
N SER A 588 -6.08 3.30 17.33
CA SER A 588 -5.53 4.30 16.39
C SER A 588 -6.52 5.44 16.08
N ALA A 589 -7.82 5.25 16.34
CA ALA A 589 -8.89 6.18 15.98
C ALA A 589 -8.94 7.49 16.81
N GLY A 590 -7.97 7.73 17.70
CA GLY A 590 -7.93 8.85 18.65
C GLY A 590 -6.79 9.84 18.48
N SER A 591 -6.02 9.81 17.39
CA SER A 591 -4.89 10.73 17.21
C SER A 591 -5.36 12.19 17.10
N GLU A 592 -4.78 13.08 17.90
CA GLU A 592 -5.05 14.52 17.88
C GLU A 592 -4.83 15.09 16.46
N GLU A 593 -5.72 15.97 16.01
CA GLU A 593 -5.62 16.57 14.68
C GLU A 593 -4.31 17.36 14.53
N ILE A 594 -3.51 16.99 13.53
CA ILE A 594 -2.22 17.64 13.26
C ILE A 594 -2.50 19.02 12.64
N THR A 595 -2.32 20.07 13.45
CA THR A 595 -2.53 21.47 13.05
C THR A 595 -1.27 22.28 13.32
N ILE A 596 -1.09 23.37 12.58
CA ILE A 596 0.02 24.30 12.80
C ILE A 596 -0.05 24.89 14.22
N GLU A 597 -1.26 25.14 14.71
CA GLU A 597 -1.54 25.69 16.03
C GLU A 597 -1.19 24.71 17.16
N SER A 598 -1.47 23.41 17.02
CA SER A 598 -1.09 22.42 18.04
C SER A 598 0.43 22.27 18.13
N ILE A 599 1.12 22.22 16.99
CA ILE A 599 2.59 22.11 16.96
C ILE A 599 3.25 23.38 17.49
N SER A 600 2.81 24.56 17.03
CA SER A 600 3.41 25.84 17.43
C SER A 600 3.34 26.09 18.94
N ARG A 601 2.27 25.66 19.60
CA ARG A 601 2.13 25.77 21.06
C ARG A 601 3.21 25.00 21.84
N ASN A 602 3.79 23.98 21.24
CA ASN A 602 4.83 23.13 21.84
C ASN A 602 6.26 23.55 21.46
N ILE A 603 6.43 24.64 20.70
CA ILE A 603 7.74 25.24 20.40
C ILE A 603 8.04 26.30 21.47
N SER A 604 9.23 26.27 22.07
CA SER A 604 9.64 27.30 23.05
C SER A 604 9.93 28.65 22.38
N ARG A 605 9.91 29.74 23.15
CA ARG A 605 10.11 31.10 22.61
C ARG A 605 11.49 31.32 21.99
N ASP A 606 12.50 30.65 22.51
CA ASP A 606 13.89 30.67 22.08
C ASP A 606 14.20 29.62 21.00
N ALA A 607 13.22 28.76 20.67
CA ALA A 607 13.36 27.74 19.63
C ALA A 607 12.66 28.11 18.32
N ALA A 608 13.11 27.47 17.23
CA ALA A 608 12.42 27.38 15.95
C ALA A 608 12.47 25.94 15.42
N LEU A 609 11.35 25.47 14.88
CA LEU A 609 11.26 24.22 14.14
C LEU A 609 11.65 24.48 12.68
N VAL A 610 12.54 23.65 12.14
CA VAL A 610 12.95 23.67 10.74
C VAL A 610 12.67 22.31 10.11
N GLU A 611 11.67 22.29 9.24
CA GLU A 611 11.32 21.15 8.40
C GLU A 611 12.09 21.24 7.08
N PHE A 612 13.08 20.38 6.88
CA PHE A 612 13.62 20.15 5.54
C PHE A 612 12.75 19.13 4.82
N VAL A 613 12.47 19.36 3.55
CA VAL A 613 11.68 18.45 2.72
C VAL A 613 12.35 18.28 1.36
N ARG A 614 12.48 17.03 0.91
CA ARG A 614 12.85 16.71 -0.46
C ARG A 614 11.57 16.51 -1.26
N TYR A 615 11.39 17.28 -2.32
CA TYR A 615 10.18 17.23 -3.14
C TYR A 615 10.54 17.21 -4.63
N HIS A 616 9.68 16.61 -5.44
CA HIS A 616 9.79 16.75 -6.88
C HIS A 616 9.13 18.06 -7.28
N ALA A 617 9.86 18.94 -7.95
CA ALA A 617 9.31 20.20 -8.39
C ALA A 617 8.14 19.94 -9.36
N TYR A 618 6.99 20.50 -9.05
CA TYR A 618 5.79 20.28 -9.84
C TYR A 618 5.24 21.61 -10.31
N SER A 619 5.30 21.82 -11.62
CA SER A 619 4.53 22.87 -12.28
C SER A 619 3.67 22.23 -13.35
N PRO A 620 2.35 22.48 -13.34
CA PRO A 620 1.49 22.01 -14.41
C PRO A 620 1.76 22.80 -15.71
N VAL A 621 2.55 23.88 -15.67
CA VAL A 621 2.91 24.73 -16.82
C VAL A 621 4.28 24.36 -17.40
N VAL A 622 5.28 24.13 -16.54
CA VAL A 622 6.67 23.82 -16.93
C VAL A 622 7.05 22.47 -16.37
N ARG A 623 7.59 21.60 -17.22
CA ARG A 623 8.17 20.34 -16.76
C ARG A 623 9.53 20.64 -16.13
N GLU A 624 9.53 20.89 -14.83
CA GLU A 624 10.77 20.93 -14.05
C GLU A 624 11.22 19.49 -13.79
N SER A 625 12.46 19.18 -14.12
CA SER A 625 13.03 17.85 -13.94
C SER A 625 13.85 17.80 -12.66
N GLY A 626 13.56 16.81 -11.81
CA GLY A 626 14.40 16.44 -10.70
C GLY A 626 13.90 16.92 -9.33
N TYR A 627 14.52 16.35 -8.30
CA TYR A 627 14.22 16.66 -6.91
C TYR A 627 14.89 17.95 -6.45
N ARG A 628 14.24 18.63 -5.52
CA ARG A 628 14.71 19.85 -4.85
C ARG A 628 14.57 19.69 -3.34
N TYR A 629 15.31 20.51 -2.58
CA TYR A 629 15.08 20.67 -1.15
C TYR A 629 14.40 21.99 -0.85
N ALA A 630 13.50 22.01 0.13
CA ALA A 630 13.00 23.23 0.74
C ALA A 630 13.15 23.17 2.26
N ALA A 631 13.20 24.33 2.91
CA ALA A 631 13.15 24.45 4.36
C ALA A 631 11.95 25.29 4.78
N TYR A 632 11.14 24.77 5.70
CA TYR A 632 10.02 25.45 6.34
C TYR A 632 10.37 25.73 7.79
N VAL A 633 10.38 27.01 8.18
CA VAL A 633 10.63 27.48 9.54
C VAL A 633 9.29 27.81 10.20
N LEU A 634 9.02 27.14 11.32
CA LEU A 634 7.87 27.39 12.17
C LEU A 634 8.33 27.85 13.56
N THR A 635 7.65 28.85 14.11
CA THR A 635 7.92 29.38 15.45
C THR A 635 6.70 29.23 16.33
N ASN A 636 6.87 29.47 17.63
CA ASN A 636 5.80 29.43 18.62
C ASN A 636 4.64 30.43 18.38
N GLN A 637 4.79 31.35 17.42
CA GLN A 637 3.75 32.29 17.00
C GLN A 637 2.84 31.75 15.89
N GLY A 638 3.14 30.57 15.32
CA GLY A 638 2.40 30.00 14.18
C GLY A 638 2.78 30.61 12.82
N ASN A 639 3.80 31.46 12.76
CA ASN A 639 4.27 32.04 11.51
C ASN A 639 5.11 31.02 10.74
N ILE A 640 4.70 30.71 9.51
CA ILE A 640 5.41 29.84 8.58
C ILE A 640 6.24 30.71 7.64
N GLN A 641 7.53 30.42 7.53
CA GLN A 641 8.42 30.97 6.50
C GLN A 641 9.05 29.80 5.74
N ALA A 642 9.23 29.91 4.43
CA ALA A 642 9.86 28.85 3.67
C ALA A 642 10.83 29.39 2.62
N VAL A 643 11.80 28.55 2.26
CA VAL A 643 12.80 28.81 1.22
C VAL A 643 12.99 27.55 0.39
N ASP A 644 12.94 27.70 -0.94
CA ASP A 644 13.46 26.69 -1.86
C ASP A 644 14.99 26.75 -1.82
N LEU A 645 15.62 25.64 -1.42
CA LEU A 645 17.07 25.51 -1.27
C LEU A 645 17.77 25.09 -2.57
N GLY A 646 17.00 24.79 -3.63
CA GLY A 646 17.50 24.42 -4.94
C GLY A 646 17.55 22.92 -5.18
N ASP A 647 18.22 22.54 -6.28
CA ASP A 647 18.32 21.18 -6.76
C ASP A 647 18.93 20.25 -5.70
N ALA A 648 18.33 19.07 -5.55
CA ALA A 648 18.73 18.09 -4.55
C ALA A 648 20.09 17.47 -4.87
N GLU A 649 20.38 17.17 -6.14
CA GLU A 649 21.59 16.45 -6.55
C GLU A 649 22.88 17.17 -6.10
N PRO A 650 23.11 18.48 -6.34
CA PRO A 650 24.28 19.17 -5.83
C PRO A 650 24.40 19.19 -4.29
N ILE A 651 23.27 19.25 -3.59
CA ILE A 651 23.24 19.19 -2.11
C ILE A 651 23.61 17.79 -1.63
N GLU A 652 23.08 16.75 -2.26
CA GLU A 652 23.32 15.34 -1.93
C GLU A 652 24.78 14.94 -2.22
N GLN A 653 25.38 15.48 -3.29
CA GLN A 653 26.81 15.34 -3.56
C GLN A 653 27.67 15.93 -2.44
N LEU A 654 27.35 17.16 -2.00
CA LEU A 654 28.05 17.80 -0.88
C LEU A 654 27.85 17.04 0.44
N VAL A 655 26.66 16.49 0.69
CA VAL A 655 26.39 15.62 1.84
C VAL A 655 27.30 14.40 1.82
N SER A 656 27.39 13.71 0.68
CA SER A 656 28.25 12.54 0.52
C SER A 656 29.73 12.87 0.74
N GLU A 657 30.21 13.97 0.13
CA GLU A 657 31.59 14.43 0.31
C GLU A 657 31.88 14.84 1.76
N PHE A 658 30.93 15.51 2.42
CA PHE A 658 31.07 15.92 3.82
C PHE A 658 31.22 14.72 4.74
N ARG A 659 30.36 13.70 4.57
CA ARG A 659 30.47 12.46 5.35
C ARG A 659 31.81 11.77 5.13
N GLN A 660 32.24 11.64 3.86
CA GLN A 660 33.52 11.00 3.54
C GLN A 660 34.71 11.75 4.12
N THR A 661 34.71 13.09 4.03
CA THR A 661 35.79 13.93 4.57
C THR A 661 35.85 13.91 6.10
N LEU A 662 34.69 13.90 6.77
CA LEU A 662 34.60 13.70 8.22
C LEU A 662 35.17 12.35 8.63
N SER A 663 34.69 11.24 8.04
CA SER A 663 35.13 9.88 8.39
C SER A 663 36.63 9.66 8.17
N ASN A 664 37.21 10.28 7.15
CA ASN A 664 38.65 10.17 6.84
C ASN A 664 39.53 11.23 7.53
N ARG A 665 38.97 12.07 8.42
CA ARG A 665 39.70 13.14 9.13
C ARG A 665 40.40 14.12 8.20
N SER A 666 39.76 14.43 7.07
CA SER A 666 40.33 15.31 6.04
C SER A 666 40.22 16.78 6.44
N GLU A 667 41.31 17.53 6.26
CA GLU A 667 41.33 18.99 6.46
C GLU A 667 40.33 19.74 5.57
N ARG A 668 39.83 19.11 4.49
CA ARG A 668 38.81 19.70 3.61
C ARG A 668 37.41 19.74 4.23
N ALA A 669 37.17 19.04 5.34
CA ALA A 669 35.86 18.95 5.96
C ALA A 669 35.26 20.33 6.26
N GLY A 670 36.06 21.30 6.73
CA GLY A 670 35.59 22.67 7.01
C GLY A 670 35.10 23.42 5.76
N ALA A 671 35.77 23.25 4.62
CA ALA A 671 35.38 23.89 3.37
C ALA A 671 34.07 23.32 2.81
N ILE A 672 33.84 22.01 2.95
CA ILE A 672 32.56 21.38 2.56
C ILE A 672 31.45 21.76 3.54
N ALA A 673 31.75 21.81 4.85
CA ALA A 673 30.84 22.26 5.89
C ALA A 673 30.32 23.69 5.65
N GLN A 674 31.19 24.58 5.20
CA GLN A 674 30.82 25.95 4.83
C GLN A 674 29.88 25.98 3.62
N GLN A 675 30.19 25.22 2.56
CA GLN A 675 29.34 25.13 1.36
C GLN A 675 27.95 24.55 1.67
N LEU A 676 27.87 23.55 2.55
CA LEU A 676 26.59 23.02 3.04
C LEU A 676 25.83 24.05 3.87
N ASN A 677 26.49 24.77 4.78
CA ASN A 677 25.86 25.86 5.55
C ASN A 677 25.29 26.95 4.63
N GLU A 678 26.02 27.35 3.59
CA GLU A 678 25.59 28.36 2.61
C GLU A 678 24.31 27.93 1.87
N ARG A 679 24.13 26.64 1.62
CA ARG A 679 22.94 26.10 0.95
C ARG A 679 21.78 25.80 1.90
N LEU A 680 22.04 25.38 3.13
CA LEU A 680 21.00 24.85 4.02
C LEU A 680 20.54 25.86 5.08
N ILE A 681 21.49 26.51 5.76
CA ILE A 681 21.20 27.31 6.97
C ILE A 681 21.26 28.80 6.69
N ALA A 682 22.21 29.25 5.86
CA ALA A 682 22.32 30.66 5.49
C ALA A 682 21.00 31.24 4.90
N PRO A 683 20.26 30.54 4.02
CA PRO A 683 19.03 31.08 3.43
C PRO A 683 17.89 31.28 4.45
N ILE A 684 17.83 30.44 5.49
CA ILE A 684 16.79 30.53 6.53
C ILE A 684 17.21 31.34 7.76
N ARG A 685 18.49 31.70 7.87
CA ARG A 685 19.06 32.47 8.99
C ARG A 685 18.28 33.75 9.34
N PRO A 686 17.74 34.54 8.37
CA PRO A 686 16.92 35.70 8.69
C PRO A 686 15.67 35.38 9.52
N PHE A 687 15.13 34.16 9.40
CA PHE A 687 13.95 33.70 10.13
C PHE A 687 14.29 33.12 11.52
N LEU A 688 15.57 32.94 11.82
CA LEU A 688 16.08 32.39 13.08
C LEU A 688 16.53 33.48 14.08
N SER A 689 16.24 34.75 13.79
CA SER A 689 16.66 35.87 14.64
C SER A 689 16.12 35.73 16.08
N GLY A 690 17.01 35.82 17.06
CA GLY A 690 16.68 35.70 18.48
C GLY A 690 16.42 34.26 18.96
N LYS A 691 16.73 33.26 18.12
CA LYS A 691 16.62 31.84 18.47
C LYS A 691 17.99 31.28 18.85
N SER A 692 18.03 30.49 19.92
CA SER A 692 19.22 29.78 20.40
C SER A 692 19.10 28.27 20.26
N HIS A 693 17.89 27.77 19.99
CA HIS A 693 17.61 26.35 19.85
C HIS A 693 16.95 26.06 18.49
N LEU A 694 17.52 25.12 17.74
CA LEU A 694 16.97 24.65 16.47
C LEU A 694 16.43 23.23 16.65
N LEU A 695 15.13 23.07 16.40
CA LEU A 695 14.47 21.78 16.31
C LEU A 695 14.50 21.39 14.83
N LEU A 696 15.42 20.52 14.44
CA LEU A 696 15.62 20.16 13.04
C LEU A 696 14.88 18.87 12.72
N SER A 697 14.10 18.87 11.66
CA SER A 697 13.60 17.64 11.03
C SER A 697 14.18 17.54 9.62
N PRO A 698 15.32 16.86 9.44
CA PRO A 698 15.89 16.61 8.11
C PRO A 698 15.04 15.64 7.28
N ASP A 699 15.25 15.62 5.97
CA ASP A 699 14.62 14.67 5.07
C ASP A 699 15.65 14.04 4.12
N SER A 700 15.41 12.80 3.68
CA SER A 700 16.32 12.05 2.81
C SER A 700 17.78 12.09 3.32
N GLN A 701 18.75 12.34 2.44
CA GLN A 701 20.20 12.34 2.73
C GLN A 701 20.61 13.36 3.80
N LEU A 702 19.82 14.42 4.05
CA LEU A 702 20.11 15.38 5.11
C LEU A 702 20.02 14.75 6.51
N ASN A 703 19.38 13.59 6.65
CA ASN A 703 19.41 12.82 7.91
C ASN A 703 20.79 12.27 8.27
N LEU A 704 21.75 12.27 7.33
CA LEU A 704 23.04 11.60 7.48
C LEU A 704 24.20 12.57 7.77
N ILE A 705 23.92 13.85 8.04
CA ILE A 705 24.95 14.85 8.36
C ILE A 705 24.76 15.42 9.77
N PRO A 706 25.87 15.76 10.46
CA PRO A 706 25.82 16.51 11.71
C PRO A 706 25.72 18.01 11.39
N PHE A 707 24.54 18.60 11.55
CA PHE A 707 24.34 20.06 11.39
C PHE A 707 25.23 20.87 12.35
N ASP A 708 25.52 20.31 13.51
CA ASP A 708 26.43 20.85 14.53
C ASP A 708 27.82 21.18 13.98
N ALA A 709 28.31 20.40 13.01
CA ALA A 709 29.63 20.56 12.39
C ALA A 709 29.63 21.41 11.11
N LEU A 710 28.48 21.97 10.73
CA LEU A 710 28.43 22.97 9.67
C LEU A 710 29.11 24.26 10.14
N VAL A 711 29.75 24.99 9.22
CA VAL A 711 30.55 26.18 9.53
C VAL A 711 29.89 27.43 8.98
N ASP A 712 29.72 28.44 9.82
CA ASP A 712 29.14 29.73 9.45
C ASP A 712 30.14 30.63 8.69
N GLU A 713 29.65 31.76 8.18
CA GLU A 713 30.45 32.75 7.45
C GLU A 713 31.57 33.42 8.29
N ARG A 714 31.62 33.14 9.59
CA ARG A 714 32.62 33.64 10.54
C ARG A 714 33.60 32.55 10.99
N ASP A 715 33.62 31.42 10.29
CA ASP A 715 34.47 30.26 10.57
C ASP A 715 34.17 29.64 11.95
N ARG A 716 32.90 29.67 12.38
CA ARG A 716 32.44 29.04 13.63
C ARG A 716 31.51 27.88 13.34
N TYR A 717 31.63 26.81 14.11
CA TYR A 717 30.71 25.69 14.01
C TYR A 717 29.31 26.09 14.51
N LEU A 718 28.26 25.54 13.89
CA LEU A 718 26.89 25.87 14.30
C LEU A 718 26.60 25.46 15.74
N ILE A 719 27.23 24.41 16.25
CA ILE A 719 27.14 24.00 17.66
C ILE A 719 27.55 25.12 18.63
N GLU A 720 28.43 26.02 18.23
CA GLU A 720 28.84 27.16 19.07
C GLU A 720 27.75 28.23 19.15
N SER A 721 26.86 28.30 18.16
CA SER A 721 25.80 29.31 18.07
C SER A 721 24.43 28.80 18.47
N TYR A 722 24.15 27.51 18.29
CA TYR A 722 22.84 26.91 18.53
C TYR A 722 22.98 25.64 19.37
N GLN A 723 21.97 25.39 20.20
CA GLN A 723 21.59 24.03 20.58
C GLN A 723 20.82 23.44 19.41
N ILE A 724 21.12 22.21 18.99
CA ILE A 724 20.43 21.51 17.91
C ILE A 724 19.79 20.25 18.48
N SER A 725 18.54 19.98 18.10
CA SER A 725 17.84 18.75 18.49
C SER A 725 17.09 18.21 17.29
N TYR A 726 17.29 16.93 17.00
CA TYR A 726 16.74 16.30 15.81
C TYR A 726 15.39 15.66 16.13
N LEU A 727 14.44 15.84 15.23
CA LEU A 727 13.12 15.22 15.24
C LEU A 727 12.96 14.40 13.96
N ASN A 728 12.11 13.37 14.01
CA ASN A 728 11.71 12.68 12.79
C ASN A 728 10.76 13.56 11.98
N SER A 729 9.90 14.29 12.68
CA SER A 729 8.97 15.28 12.13
C SER A 729 8.55 16.25 13.24
N GLY A 730 8.15 17.45 12.88
CA GLY A 730 7.65 18.47 13.81
C GLY A 730 6.44 18.04 14.61
N ARG A 731 5.69 17.04 14.11
CA ARG A 731 4.60 16.40 14.86
C ARG A 731 5.07 15.70 16.14
N ASP A 732 6.34 15.29 16.21
CA ASP A 732 6.90 14.60 17.38
C ASP A 732 6.68 15.45 18.64
N LEU A 733 6.65 16.79 18.51
CA LEU A 733 6.37 17.73 19.58
C LEU A 733 5.06 17.48 20.34
N LEU A 734 4.05 16.89 19.68
CA LEU A 734 2.79 16.49 20.30
C LEU A 734 2.99 15.23 21.14
N LYS A 735 3.68 14.22 20.59
CA LYS A 735 3.97 12.96 21.27
C LYS A 735 4.82 13.17 22.52
N LEU A 736 5.81 14.07 22.46
CA LEU A 736 6.69 14.37 23.59
C LEU A 736 5.94 14.97 24.80
N GLN A 737 4.66 15.36 24.68
CA GLN A 737 3.87 15.79 25.84
C GLN A 737 3.36 14.61 26.69
N THR A 738 3.47 13.38 26.20
CA THR A 738 3.02 12.19 26.91
C THR A 738 4.18 11.56 27.67
N ASP A 739 4.07 11.48 28.99
CA ASP A 739 5.09 10.87 29.84
C ASP A 739 4.72 9.42 30.19
N ALA A 740 5.51 8.47 29.70
CA ALA A 740 5.37 7.05 30.02
C ALA A 740 6.39 6.66 31.11
N PRO A 741 5.96 6.00 32.20
CA PRO A 741 6.86 5.64 33.29
C PRO A 741 7.78 4.48 32.87
N SER A 742 9.05 4.58 33.26
CA SER A 742 10.01 3.48 33.11
C SER A 742 9.68 2.33 34.08
N ARG A 743 9.88 1.09 33.65
CA ARG A 743 9.59 -0.12 34.45
C ARG A 743 10.85 -0.78 35.03
N GLN A 744 12.02 -0.44 34.49
CA GLN A 744 13.29 -1.03 34.90
C GLN A 744 14.32 0.07 35.23
N ALA A 745 15.24 -0.26 36.14
CA ALA A 745 16.42 0.58 36.41
C ALA A 745 17.32 0.67 35.16
N PRO A 746 18.28 1.63 35.10
CA PRO A 746 19.17 1.72 33.96
C PRO A 746 19.90 0.41 33.64
N VAL A 747 20.10 0.13 32.36
CA VAL A 747 20.84 -1.04 31.87
C VAL A 747 22.00 -0.55 31.00
N VAL A 748 23.20 -1.05 31.30
CA VAL A 748 24.44 -0.75 30.58
C VAL A 748 24.98 -2.07 30.05
N ILE A 749 25.05 -2.22 28.73
CA ILE A 749 25.68 -3.35 28.06
C ILE A 749 26.95 -2.87 27.41
N ALA A 750 28.09 -3.47 27.76
CA ALA A 750 29.38 -3.01 27.26
C ALA A 750 30.40 -4.15 27.12
N ASN A 751 31.41 -3.98 26.28
CA ASN A 751 32.50 -4.94 26.08
C ASN A 751 32.05 -6.41 25.92
N PRO A 752 31.18 -6.76 24.94
CA PRO A 752 30.81 -8.15 24.72
C PRO A 752 31.99 -9.04 24.34
N SER A 753 31.95 -10.30 24.77
CA SER A 753 32.94 -11.32 24.36
C SER A 753 32.57 -11.90 22.99
N TYR A 754 33.00 -11.26 21.91
CA TYR A 754 32.68 -11.69 20.53
C TYR A 754 33.22 -13.09 20.19
N GLU A 755 34.26 -13.55 20.89
CA GLU A 755 34.93 -14.84 20.69
C GLU A 755 34.47 -15.91 21.69
N GLY A 756 34.43 -17.16 21.23
CA GLY A 756 34.50 -18.34 22.08
C GLY A 756 35.92 -18.58 22.59
N SER A 757 36.34 -17.88 23.65
CA SER A 757 37.54 -18.15 24.47
C SER A 757 38.97 -17.84 23.92
N ALA A 758 39.17 -17.03 22.88
CA ALA A 758 40.48 -16.37 22.63
C ALA A 758 40.39 -15.11 21.74
N SER A 759 40.74 -13.93 22.27
CA SER A 759 40.67 -12.64 21.57
C SER A 759 41.89 -12.35 20.66
N ARG A 760 41.64 -11.84 19.44
CA ARG A 760 42.65 -11.14 18.61
C ARG A 760 42.65 -9.64 18.94
N ALA A 761 43.83 -9.02 18.99
CA ALA A 761 43.97 -7.58 19.22
C ALA A 761 43.46 -6.77 18.02
N GLY A 762 42.56 -5.82 18.26
CA GLY A 762 41.97 -4.93 17.24
C GLY A 762 42.77 -3.64 16.99
N ASN A 763 42.39 -2.88 15.96
CA ASN A 763 43.08 -1.66 15.51
C ASN A 763 42.68 -0.38 16.31
N GLY A 764 42.01 -0.52 17.46
CA GLY A 764 41.57 0.62 18.29
C GLY A 764 40.41 1.44 17.70
N GLN A 765 39.76 0.95 16.65
CA GLN A 765 38.54 1.51 16.08
C GLN A 765 37.38 0.55 16.31
N ARG A 766 36.18 1.11 16.51
CA ARG A 766 34.95 0.35 16.40
C ARG A 766 34.71 0.16 14.89
N SER A 767 35.08 -0.97 14.31
CA SER A 767 34.93 -1.23 12.87
C SER A 767 34.79 -2.72 12.58
N VAL A 768 34.11 -3.02 11.47
CA VAL A 768 33.84 -4.38 10.99
C VAL A 768 34.60 -4.59 9.68
N ASP A 769 35.23 -5.77 9.53
CA ASP A 769 35.61 -6.24 8.19
C ASP A 769 34.35 -6.72 7.46
N ALA A 770 33.81 -5.88 6.58
CA ALA A 770 32.55 -6.13 5.86
C ALA A 770 32.57 -7.41 5.01
N ASN A 771 33.75 -7.93 4.64
CA ASN A 771 33.88 -9.16 3.86
C ASN A 771 33.80 -10.45 4.72
N SER A 772 33.98 -10.34 6.04
CA SER A 772 34.00 -11.49 6.95
C SER A 772 33.05 -11.36 8.16
N LEU A 773 32.48 -10.17 8.40
CA LEU A 773 31.68 -9.84 9.61
C LEU A 773 32.36 -10.33 10.89
N TYR A 774 33.67 -10.10 10.99
CA TYR A 774 34.50 -10.41 12.15
C TYR A 774 34.68 -9.19 13.05
N PHE A 775 34.52 -9.38 14.36
CA PHE A 775 34.52 -8.32 15.36
C PHE A 775 35.70 -8.48 16.34
N SER A 776 36.52 -7.44 16.46
CA SER A 776 37.67 -7.42 17.38
C SER A 776 37.31 -6.87 18.76
N ALA A 777 38.12 -7.13 19.78
CA ALA A 777 37.88 -6.60 21.13
C ALA A 777 37.96 -5.06 21.18
N LEU A 778 37.12 -4.44 22.03
CA LEU A 778 37.01 -2.98 22.20
C LEU A 778 37.28 -2.56 23.66
N PRO A 779 38.55 -2.44 24.09
CA PRO A 779 38.88 -2.14 25.49
C PRO A 779 38.29 -0.82 26.02
N GLY A 780 38.08 0.18 25.15
CA GLY A 780 37.45 1.45 25.51
C GLY A 780 36.01 1.28 25.97
N THR A 781 35.26 0.34 25.38
CA THR A 781 33.88 0.02 25.80
C THR A 781 33.82 -0.48 27.25
N ALA A 782 34.83 -1.22 27.72
CA ALA A 782 34.86 -1.72 29.10
C ALA A 782 35.00 -0.57 30.12
N SER A 783 35.86 0.39 29.81
CA SER A 783 36.06 1.60 30.62
C SER A 783 34.83 2.50 30.58
N GLU A 784 34.24 2.66 29.39
CA GLU A 784 33.01 3.42 29.17
C GLU A 784 31.84 2.85 30.00
N GLY A 785 31.57 1.55 29.89
CA GLY A 785 30.47 0.89 30.60
C GLY A 785 30.63 0.97 32.12
N SER A 786 31.86 0.76 32.63
CA SER A 786 32.14 0.84 34.07
C SER A 786 31.97 2.27 34.61
N ALA A 787 32.44 3.28 33.87
CA ALA A 787 32.31 4.67 34.26
C ALA A 787 30.85 5.14 34.26
N ILE A 788 30.08 4.80 33.21
CA ILE A 788 28.66 5.17 33.10
C ILE A 788 27.82 4.46 34.16
N ALA A 789 28.03 3.15 34.37
CA ALA A 789 27.31 2.41 35.41
C ALA A 789 27.55 2.98 36.82
N SER A 790 28.73 3.58 37.06
CA SER A 790 29.05 4.24 38.34
C SER A 790 28.31 5.57 38.54
N LEU A 791 27.94 6.25 37.45
CA LEU A 791 27.15 7.50 37.48
C LEU A 791 25.65 7.23 37.61
N LEU A 792 25.18 6.05 37.20
CA LEU A 792 23.76 5.70 37.13
C LEU A 792 23.31 4.92 38.38
N PRO A 793 22.39 5.45 39.19
CA PRO A 793 21.89 4.75 40.37
C PRO A 793 21.22 3.41 40.01
N ALA A 794 21.60 2.34 40.72
CA ALA A 794 21.05 0.99 40.57
C ALA A 794 21.16 0.41 39.14
N ALA A 795 22.13 0.87 38.34
CA ALA A 795 22.34 0.37 37.00
C ALA A 795 22.76 -1.11 36.99
N THR A 796 22.18 -1.88 36.06
CA THR A 796 22.64 -3.24 35.74
C THR A 796 23.73 -3.15 34.68
N LEU A 797 24.95 -3.61 35.00
CA LEU A 797 26.07 -3.67 34.06
C LEU A 797 26.24 -5.10 33.53
N LEU A 798 26.08 -5.30 32.23
CA LEU A 798 26.28 -6.56 31.53
C LEU A 798 27.52 -6.46 30.64
N THR A 799 28.50 -7.34 30.86
CA THR A 799 29.77 -7.33 30.12
C THR A 799 30.22 -8.72 29.72
N GLU A 800 31.18 -8.78 28.78
CA GLU A 800 31.82 -10.01 28.34
C GLU A 800 30.80 -11.07 27.89
N GLN A 801 30.74 -12.22 28.56
CA GLN A 801 29.83 -13.32 28.24
C GLN A 801 28.38 -13.06 28.66
N GLN A 802 28.13 -12.04 29.49
CA GLN A 802 26.77 -11.66 29.91
C GLN A 802 26.12 -10.66 28.94
N ALA A 803 26.92 -10.00 28.11
CA ALA A 803 26.46 -9.06 27.10
C ALA A 803 25.97 -9.83 25.85
N THR A 804 24.93 -10.63 26.03
CA THR A 804 24.32 -11.46 24.96
C THR A 804 23.13 -10.75 24.34
N GLU A 805 22.78 -11.20 23.14
CA GLU A 805 21.56 -10.76 22.45
C GLU A 805 20.30 -11.11 23.25
N SER A 806 20.24 -12.33 23.78
CA SER A 806 19.15 -12.80 24.66
C SER A 806 18.96 -11.90 25.88
N ALA A 807 20.06 -11.39 26.46
CA ALA A 807 19.98 -10.46 27.58
C ALA A 807 19.39 -9.10 27.17
N LEU A 808 19.72 -8.59 25.97
CA LEU A 808 19.10 -7.37 25.43
C LEU A 808 17.61 -7.59 25.13
N LYS A 809 17.23 -8.72 24.54
CA LYS A 809 15.83 -9.09 24.24
C LYS A 809 14.95 -9.18 25.51
N GLN A 810 15.55 -9.38 26.69
CA GLN A 810 14.87 -9.42 27.99
C GLN A 810 14.69 -8.04 28.66
N VAL A 811 15.31 -6.98 28.13
CA VAL A 811 15.17 -5.63 28.64
C VAL A 811 13.74 -5.12 28.40
N SER A 812 13.09 -4.59 29.44
CA SER A 812 11.73 -4.04 29.36
C SER A 812 11.65 -2.66 30.00
N ALA A 813 11.52 -1.64 29.15
CA ALA A 813 11.37 -0.22 29.51
C ALA A 813 12.33 0.29 30.62
N PRO A 814 13.66 0.11 30.49
CA PRO A 814 14.62 0.71 31.41
C PRO A 814 14.58 2.23 31.29
N ASN A 815 14.84 2.97 32.37
CA ASN A 815 14.91 4.43 32.27
C ASN A 815 15.98 4.86 31.23
N ILE A 816 17.17 4.26 31.32
CA ILE A 816 18.26 4.46 30.35
C ILE A 816 18.76 3.10 29.88
N LEU A 817 18.93 2.94 28.57
CA LEU A 817 19.60 1.80 27.96
C LEU A 817 20.86 2.29 27.25
N HIS A 818 22.03 1.91 27.75
CA HIS A 818 23.31 2.21 27.12
C HIS A 818 23.93 0.94 26.53
N ILE A 819 24.28 0.97 25.25
CA ILE A 819 24.89 -0.16 24.54
C ILE A 819 26.21 0.30 23.91
N ALA A 820 27.33 -0.22 24.41
CA ALA A 820 28.67 0.03 23.91
C ALA A 820 29.26 -1.23 23.26
N THR A 821 29.21 -1.30 21.93
CA THR A 821 29.64 -2.46 21.14
C THR A 821 29.98 -2.07 19.69
N HIS A 822 30.23 -3.05 18.81
CA HIS A 822 30.30 -2.83 17.37
C HIS A 822 28.90 -2.70 16.77
N GLY A 823 28.74 -1.72 15.89
CA GLY A 823 27.57 -1.56 15.02
C GLY A 823 28.01 -1.60 13.57
N PHE A 824 27.09 -1.90 12.68
CA PHE A 824 27.36 -1.93 11.24
C PHE A 824 26.14 -1.55 10.42
N PHE A 825 26.40 -1.05 9.22
CA PHE A 825 25.41 -0.91 8.15
C PHE A 825 25.99 -1.46 6.83
N LEU A 826 25.26 -2.35 6.17
CA LEU A 826 25.67 -2.96 4.90
C LEU A 826 25.10 -2.16 3.71
N PRO A 827 25.95 -1.62 2.81
CA PRO A 827 25.50 -0.89 1.63
C PRO A 827 24.82 -1.81 0.61
N ASP A 828 24.06 -1.22 -0.33
CA ASP A 828 23.46 -1.97 -1.45
C ASP A 828 24.54 -2.71 -2.26
N VAL A 829 24.31 -4.00 -2.54
CA VAL A 829 25.21 -4.77 -3.39
C VAL A 829 24.93 -4.39 -4.84
N ALA A 830 25.66 -3.41 -5.37
CA ALA A 830 25.66 -3.10 -6.80
C ALA A 830 26.34 -4.25 -7.58
N PHE A 831 25.60 -4.88 -8.50
CA PHE A 831 26.16 -5.85 -9.43
C PHE A 831 27.22 -5.18 -10.32
N VAL A 832 28.42 -5.77 -10.40
CA VAL A 832 29.48 -5.33 -11.32
C VAL A 832 29.05 -5.60 -12.75
N VAL A 833 28.80 -4.55 -13.54
CA VAL A 833 28.55 -4.65 -14.98
C VAL A 833 29.87 -4.99 -15.70
N PRO A 834 29.97 -6.09 -16.47
CA PRO A 834 31.10 -6.31 -17.35
C PRO A 834 31.12 -5.29 -18.49
N ASP A 835 32.33 -4.96 -18.89
CA ASP A 835 32.77 -3.85 -19.73
C ASP A 835 31.92 -3.48 -20.97
N ALA A 836 32.01 -2.19 -21.27
CA ALA A 836 31.29 -1.45 -22.30
C ALA A 836 31.68 -1.89 -23.72
N ASN A 837 30.80 -2.61 -24.42
CA ASN A 837 30.77 -2.66 -25.89
C ASN A 837 29.48 -3.30 -26.47
N SER A 838 28.33 -2.66 -26.25
CA SER A 838 27.15 -2.89 -27.11
C SER A 838 26.34 -1.60 -27.26
N ARG A 839 26.59 -0.92 -28.38
CA ARG A 839 25.87 0.26 -28.87
C ARG A 839 24.47 -0.13 -29.36
N ALA A 840 23.42 0.51 -28.83
CA ALA A 840 22.33 1.13 -29.60
C ALA A 840 21.38 1.93 -28.69
N ALA A 841 21.54 3.26 -28.74
CA ALA A 841 20.57 4.31 -28.38
C ALA A 841 19.31 4.22 -29.29
N SER A 842 18.14 4.83 -29.12
CA SER A 842 17.56 5.89 -28.27
C SER A 842 16.09 6.06 -28.76
N PHE A 843 15.12 6.41 -27.92
CA PHE A 843 14.26 7.62 -28.04
C PHE A 843 13.05 7.61 -27.09
N ASP A 844 12.93 8.71 -26.34
CA ASP A 844 11.94 9.11 -25.34
C ASP A 844 10.52 9.36 -25.88
N LEU A 845 9.50 9.10 -25.02
CA LEU A 845 8.69 10.15 -24.36
C LEU A 845 7.51 9.52 -23.57
N VAL A 846 7.65 9.40 -22.24
CA VAL A 846 6.87 10.07 -21.17
C VAL A 846 7.68 9.85 -19.89
N ASP A 847 8.36 10.89 -19.36
CA ASP A 847 9.20 10.80 -18.13
C ASP A 847 8.52 10.04 -17.01
N VAL A 848 8.96 8.79 -16.89
CA VAL A 848 9.17 8.13 -15.63
C VAL A 848 10.66 8.31 -15.40
N GLU A 849 11.05 9.21 -14.49
CA GLU A 849 12.29 8.98 -13.76
C GLU A 849 12.07 7.67 -12.99
N THR A 850 12.34 6.54 -13.64
CA THR A 850 12.53 5.28 -12.95
C THR A 850 13.83 5.40 -12.16
N PRO A 851 13.78 5.27 -10.83
CA PRO A 851 14.19 4.03 -10.20
C PRO A 851 15.42 3.38 -10.78
N ALA A 852 16.53 3.19 -10.06
CA ALA A 852 17.44 2.10 -10.40
C ALA A 852 16.63 0.86 -10.81
N GLN A 853 16.94 0.25 -11.97
CA GLN A 853 16.28 -0.95 -12.47
C GLN A 853 16.08 -1.94 -11.31
N VAL A 854 14.83 -2.18 -10.93
CA VAL A 854 14.49 -3.21 -9.95
C VAL A 854 14.65 -4.55 -10.64
N THR A 855 15.86 -5.08 -10.64
CA THR A 855 16.07 -6.51 -10.79
C THR A 855 15.54 -7.21 -9.54
N SER A 856 15.18 -8.49 -9.67
CA SER A 856 14.62 -9.38 -8.63
C SER A 856 15.50 -9.60 -7.39
N SER A 857 16.53 -8.77 -7.18
CA SER A 857 17.47 -8.74 -6.05
C SER A 857 17.33 -7.48 -5.16
N ASN A 858 16.34 -6.60 -5.41
CA ASN A 858 16.12 -5.34 -4.66
C ASN A 858 14.99 -5.42 -3.59
N LEU A 859 14.55 -6.61 -3.20
CA LEU A 859 13.48 -6.83 -2.21
C LEU A 859 14.00 -7.07 -0.78
N GLU A 860 15.26 -6.77 -0.49
CA GLU A 860 15.80 -7.01 0.86
C GLU A 860 15.30 -5.95 1.86
N ASN A 861 14.64 -6.38 2.93
CA ASN A 861 14.21 -5.51 4.03
C ASN A 861 15.39 -4.67 4.56
N PRO A 862 15.36 -3.32 4.47
CA PRO A 862 16.46 -2.47 4.91
C PRO A 862 16.87 -2.63 6.38
N LEU A 863 15.96 -3.06 7.25
CA LEU A 863 16.24 -3.27 8.68
C LEU A 863 17.17 -4.48 8.94
N LEU A 864 17.30 -5.40 7.99
CA LEU A 864 18.25 -6.52 8.07
C LEU A 864 19.69 -6.09 7.77
N ARG A 865 19.90 -4.88 7.24
CA ARG A 865 21.22 -4.38 6.83
C ARG A 865 21.95 -3.60 7.90
N SER A 866 21.32 -3.33 9.04
CA SER A 866 21.97 -2.70 10.19
C SER A 866 21.81 -3.56 11.43
N GLY A 867 22.84 -3.63 12.26
CA GLY A 867 22.82 -4.42 13.49
C GLY A 867 23.93 -4.08 14.47
N LEU A 868 23.89 -4.77 15.60
CA LEU A 868 24.84 -4.70 16.70
C LEU A 868 25.43 -6.10 16.96
N ALA A 869 26.71 -6.17 17.27
CA ALA A 869 27.35 -7.42 17.65
C ALA A 869 27.31 -7.62 19.17
N PHE A 870 27.02 -8.84 19.62
CA PHE A 870 27.01 -9.24 21.03
C PHE A 870 27.95 -10.41 21.27
N ALA A 871 27.95 -10.95 22.49
CA ALA A 871 28.79 -12.08 22.83
C ALA A 871 28.53 -13.27 21.87
N GLY A 872 29.60 -13.96 21.47
CA GLY A 872 29.55 -15.07 20.53
C GLY A 872 29.27 -14.72 19.07
N ALA A 873 29.25 -13.43 18.69
CA ALA A 873 29.05 -12.99 17.30
C ALA A 873 30.02 -13.64 16.31
N ASN A 874 31.31 -13.76 16.64
CA ASN A 874 32.30 -14.37 15.72
C ASN A 874 32.11 -15.89 15.56
N SER A 875 31.56 -16.55 16.58
CA SER A 875 31.25 -17.98 16.56
C SER A 875 29.83 -18.28 16.06
N ARG A 876 29.02 -17.25 15.76
CA ARG A 876 27.60 -17.36 15.40
C ARG A 876 26.77 -18.22 16.36
N SER A 877 27.10 -18.12 17.66
CA SER A 877 26.46 -18.94 18.69
C SER A 877 26.68 -18.37 20.08
N SER A 878 25.60 -17.96 20.75
CA SER A 878 25.57 -17.55 22.16
C SER A 878 24.15 -17.61 22.71
N ASP A 879 23.93 -18.36 23.81
CA ASP A 879 22.64 -18.44 24.52
C ASP A 879 21.40 -18.70 23.63
N GLY A 880 21.58 -19.52 22.58
CA GLY A 880 20.51 -19.88 21.64
C GLY A 880 20.35 -18.92 20.46
N GLU A 881 21.14 -17.85 20.40
CA GLU A 881 21.15 -16.83 19.34
C GLU A 881 22.47 -16.86 18.56
N ASP A 882 22.57 -16.10 17.46
CA ASP A 882 23.77 -16.01 16.61
C ASP A 882 24.74 -14.89 17.03
N GLY A 883 24.33 -14.02 17.96
CA GLY A 883 25.13 -12.90 18.47
C GLY A 883 25.12 -11.67 17.56
N ILE A 884 24.27 -11.62 16.52
CA ILE A 884 24.05 -10.48 15.65
C ILE A 884 22.61 -9.99 15.80
N PHE A 885 22.47 -8.89 16.54
CA PHE A 885 21.18 -8.28 16.76
C PHE A 885 20.85 -7.26 15.68
N THR A 886 19.87 -7.55 14.84
CA THR A 886 19.51 -6.70 13.70
C THR A 886 18.55 -5.57 14.09
N ALA A 887 18.42 -4.54 13.24
CA ALA A 887 17.39 -3.52 13.44
C ALA A 887 15.97 -4.09 13.27
N LEU A 888 15.80 -5.16 12.49
CA LEU A 888 14.49 -5.83 12.39
C LEU A 888 14.08 -6.40 13.75
N GLU A 889 15.00 -7.05 14.46
CA GLU A 889 14.76 -7.56 15.81
C GLU A 889 14.64 -6.45 16.85
N ALA A 890 15.45 -5.39 16.74
CA ALA A 890 15.35 -4.23 17.60
C ALA A 890 13.95 -3.60 17.62
N SER A 891 13.21 -3.65 16.50
CA SER A 891 11.83 -3.14 16.44
C SER A 891 10.85 -3.90 17.36
N GLY A 892 11.17 -5.15 17.71
CA GLY A 892 10.38 -6.00 18.61
C GLY A 892 10.57 -5.69 20.10
N LEU A 893 11.66 -5.00 20.49
CA LEU A 893 11.97 -4.68 21.90
C LEU A 893 10.86 -3.85 22.56
N ASP A 894 10.59 -4.12 23.83
CA ASP A 894 9.70 -3.31 24.65
C ASP A 894 10.45 -2.19 25.36
N LEU A 895 10.58 -1.04 24.68
CA LEU A 895 11.24 0.15 25.21
C LEU A 895 10.26 1.29 25.50
N TYR A 896 8.95 1.02 25.52
CA TYR A 896 7.97 2.06 25.83
C TYR A 896 8.06 2.49 27.30
N GLY A 897 8.49 3.74 27.52
CA GLY A 897 8.86 4.27 28.84
C GLY A 897 10.37 4.41 29.04
N THR A 898 11.18 3.99 28.07
CA THR A 898 12.63 4.25 28.04
C THR A 898 12.90 5.68 27.61
N LYS A 899 13.52 6.45 28.51
CA LYS A 899 13.77 7.89 28.31
C LYS A 899 14.92 8.15 27.36
N LEU A 900 15.95 7.31 27.41
CA LEU A 900 17.14 7.46 26.60
C LEU A 900 17.74 6.11 26.22
N VAL A 901 17.92 5.90 24.92
CA VAL A 901 18.77 4.84 24.37
C VAL A 901 20.06 5.46 23.84
N VAL A 902 21.21 5.01 24.32
CA VAL A 902 22.52 5.40 23.81
C VAL A 902 23.14 4.23 23.06
N LEU A 903 23.25 4.36 21.74
CA LEU A 903 23.91 3.38 20.87
C LEU A 903 25.34 3.82 20.61
N SER A 904 26.22 3.57 21.58
CA SER A 904 27.67 3.79 21.50
C SER A 904 28.32 2.71 20.64
N ALA A 905 27.96 2.71 19.37
CA ALA A 905 28.39 1.75 18.36
C ALA A 905 28.42 2.45 17.00
N CYS A 906 29.08 1.86 16.00
CA CYS A 906 29.29 2.50 14.71
C CYS A 906 28.06 2.49 13.81
N GLU A 907 27.91 3.57 13.04
CA GLU A 907 26.92 3.71 11.96
C GLU A 907 25.47 3.45 12.43
N THR A 908 25.18 3.68 13.70
CA THR A 908 23.88 3.35 14.31
C THR A 908 22.76 4.33 13.92
N GLY A 909 23.14 5.54 13.51
CA GLY A 909 22.24 6.56 12.95
C GLY A 909 22.13 6.53 11.42
N VAL A 910 22.82 5.58 10.76
CA VAL A 910 22.84 5.43 9.30
C VAL A 910 21.88 4.32 8.88
N GLY A 911 21.40 4.39 7.63
CA GLY A 911 20.48 3.44 7.05
C GLY A 911 20.06 3.84 5.65
N ALA A 912 19.09 3.14 5.08
CA ALA A 912 18.47 3.58 3.83
C ALA A 912 17.62 4.83 4.09
N ALA A 913 18.10 5.99 3.62
CA ALA A 913 17.39 7.25 3.75
C ALA A 913 16.19 7.26 2.79
N SER A 914 14.99 7.34 3.36
CA SER A 914 13.74 7.39 2.61
C SER A 914 13.11 8.77 2.71
N SER A 915 12.67 9.30 1.57
CA SER A 915 11.99 10.60 1.53
C SER A 915 10.70 10.54 2.34
N GLY A 916 10.55 11.44 3.30
CA GLY A 916 9.38 11.52 4.16
C GLY A 916 9.32 10.47 5.27
N GLU A 917 10.16 9.43 5.31
CA GLU A 917 10.06 8.33 6.29
C GLU A 917 11.32 8.14 7.16
N GLY A 918 12.29 9.04 7.03
CA GLY A 918 13.52 9.06 7.82
C GLY A 918 14.51 8.00 7.38
N VAL A 919 15.23 7.42 8.35
CA VAL A 919 16.34 6.49 8.10
C VAL A 919 15.93 5.07 8.47
N TYR A 920 15.85 4.18 7.50
CA TYR A 920 15.60 2.76 7.73
C TYR A 920 16.87 2.06 8.22
N GLY A 921 16.93 1.83 9.53
CA GLY A 921 18.02 1.18 10.24
C GLY A 921 17.73 1.14 11.75
N LEU A 922 18.78 1.07 12.58
CA LEU A 922 18.63 1.04 14.04
C LEU A 922 17.88 2.27 14.59
N ARG A 923 18.09 3.47 14.03
CA ARG A 923 17.32 4.69 14.38
C ARG A 923 15.81 4.47 14.35
N ARG A 924 15.30 3.93 13.24
CA ARG A 924 13.88 3.64 13.06
C ARG A 924 13.42 2.53 14.00
N ALA A 925 14.19 1.45 14.11
CA ALA A 925 13.83 0.30 14.92
C ALA A 925 13.67 0.63 16.40
N PHE A 926 14.60 1.36 17.00
CA PHE A 926 14.50 1.77 18.40
C PHE A 926 13.36 2.76 18.65
N ALA A 927 12.94 3.53 17.64
CA ALA A 927 11.78 4.42 17.74
C ALA A 927 10.48 3.61 17.74
N ILE A 928 10.40 2.56 16.90
CA ILE A 928 9.29 1.59 16.90
C ILE A 928 9.22 0.81 18.22
N ALA A 929 10.37 0.46 18.80
CA ALA A 929 10.46 -0.19 20.10
C ALA A 929 9.92 0.68 21.26
N GLY A 930 9.82 1.99 21.06
CA GLY A 930 9.26 2.93 22.03
C GLY A 930 10.27 3.80 22.76
N ALA A 931 11.53 3.85 22.31
CA ALA A 931 12.52 4.77 22.86
C ALA A 931 12.08 6.23 22.63
N GLU A 932 12.01 7.01 23.71
CA GLU A 932 11.63 8.43 23.67
C GLU A 932 12.73 9.30 23.03
N SER A 933 13.99 8.99 23.34
CA SER A 933 15.16 9.68 22.82
C SER A 933 16.29 8.70 22.49
N GLN A 934 17.10 9.06 21.51
CA GLN A 934 18.19 8.24 21.00
C GLN A 934 19.46 9.08 20.79
N LEU A 935 20.61 8.52 21.17
CA LEU A 935 21.94 9.04 20.85
C LEU A 935 22.67 8.01 19.98
N MET A 936 23.03 8.40 18.76
CA MET A 936 23.50 7.47 17.72
C MET A 936 24.65 8.06 16.91
N SER A 937 25.51 7.19 16.35
CA SER A 937 26.66 7.62 15.56
C SER A 937 26.39 7.62 14.05
N LEU A 938 27.02 8.53 13.31
CA LEU A 938 26.85 8.69 11.85
C LEU A 938 27.95 8.03 11.00
N TRP A 939 29.04 7.61 11.62
CA TRP A 939 30.18 6.93 10.98
C TRP A 939 30.94 6.06 11.99
N GLN A 940 32.02 5.42 11.54
CA GLN A 940 32.92 4.65 12.39
C GLN A 940 33.64 5.52 13.41
N VAL A 941 33.52 5.20 14.70
CA VAL A 941 34.04 6.05 15.78
C VAL A 941 35.33 5.51 16.40
N ASP A 942 36.13 6.44 16.94
CA ASP A 942 37.32 6.13 17.72
C ASP A 942 36.92 5.57 19.09
N ASP A 943 37.51 4.44 19.51
CA ASP A 943 37.07 3.76 20.73
C ASP A 943 37.34 4.60 22.00
N THR A 944 38.53 5.20 22.09
CA THR A 944 38.94 6.00 23.26
C THR A 944 38.22 7.35 23.28
N GLY A 945 38.18 8.06 22.15
CA GLY A 945 37.51 9.36 22.06
C GLY A 945 36.00 9.27 22.31
N THR A 946 35.36 8.18 21.87
CA THR A 946 33.95 7.92 22.16
C THR A 946 33.72 7.67 23.65
N SER A 947 34.60 6.88 24.29
CA SER A 947 34.52 6.63 25.73
C SER A 947 34.58 7.93 26.55
N GLU A 948 35.46 8.87 26.18
CA GLU A 948 35.54 10.17 26.85
C GLU A 948 34.31 11.05 26.58
N LEU A 949 33.83 11.12 25.33
CA LEU A 949 32.61 11.86 24.98
C LEU A 949 31.41 11.35 25.78
N MET A 950 31.23 10.04 25.89
CA MET A 950 30.12 9.43 26.61
C MET A 950 30.21 9.67 28.12
N GLN A 951 31.41 9.61 28.71
CA GLN A 951 31.60 9.95 30.11
C GLN A 951 31.24 11.41 30.41
N LEU A 952 31.71 12.35 29.59
CA LEU A 952 31.37 13.77 29.72
C LEU A 952 29.87 14.02 29.52
N TYR A 953 29.26 13.32 28.56
CA TYR A 953 27.82 13.37 28.32
C TYR A 953 27.03 12.96 29.57
N TYR A 954 27.34 11.81 30.17
CA TYR A 954 26.64 11.35 31.37
C TYR A 954 26.94 12.20 32.61
N GLN A 955 28.14 12.75 32.77
CA GLN A 955 28.43 13.72 33.83
C GLN A 955 27.55 14.97 33.70
N ASN A 956 27.44 15.52 32.48
CA ASN A 956 26.59 16.66 32.20
C ASN A 956 25.09 16.33 32.43
N LEU A 957 24.65 15.16 31.99
CA LEU A 957 23.26 14.73 32.07
C LEU A 957 22.83 14.44 33.52
N ILE A 958 23.63 13.67 34.27
CA ILE A 958 23.24 13.14 35.58
C ILE A 958 23.71 14.05 36.72
N GLU A 959 24.98 14.46 36.72
CA GLU A 959 25.52 15.27 37.82
C GLU A 959 25.14 16.74 37.70
N LYS A 960 25.21 17.30 36.48
CA LYS A 960 24.84 18.70 36.21
C LYS A 960 23.37 18.90 35.88
N LYS A 961 22.59 17.82 35.71
CA LYS A 961 21.14 17.83 35.42
C LYS A 961 20.76 18.66 34.18
N GLN A 962 21.61 18.64 33.17
CA GLN A 962 21.37 19.36 31.92
C GLN A 962 20.31 18.64 31.07
N GLY A 963 19.73 19.36 30.10
CA GLY A 963 18.86 18.73 29.09
C GLY A 963 19.61 17.65 28.30
N ARG A 964 18.92 16.62 27.79
CA ARG A 964 19.56 15.53 27.04
C ARG A 964 20.37 16.03 25.84
N SER A 965 19.84 16.95 25.03
CA SER A 965 20.63 17.51 23.91
C SER A 965 21.66 18.56 24.36
N GLU A 966 21.37 19.29 25.44
CA GLU A 966 22.28 20.27 26.03
C GLU A 966 23.54 19.61 26.60
N ALA A 967 23.37 18.48 27.29
CA ALA A 967 24.45 17.69 27.87
C ALA A 967 25.41 17.17 26.80
N LEU A 968 24.88 16.71 25.65
CA LEU A 968 25.68 16.29 24.51
C LEU A 968 26.45 17.48 23.94
N ARG A 969 25.76 18.58 23.66
CA ARG A 969 26.38 19.80 23.12
C ARG A 969 27.56 20.25 23.97
N ASN A 970 27.39 20.29 25.29
CA ASN A 970 28.44 20.73 26.20
C ASN A 970 29.63 19.75 26.22
N ALA A 971 29.38 18.44 26.13
CA ALA A 971 30.45 17.46 26.01
C ALA A 971 31.22 17.62 24.68
N GLN A 972 30.51 17.87 23.57
CA GLN A 972 31.11 18.11 22.26
C GLN A 972 31.96 19.39 22.23
N LEU A 973 31.46 20.47 22.82
CA LEU A 973 32.21 21.73 22.96
C LEU A 973 33.45 21.55 23.84
N GLU A 974 33.38 20.70 24.88
CA GLU A 974 34.55 20.40 25.72
C GLU A 974 35.62 19.65 24.92
N LEU A 975 35.24 18.60 24.17
CA LEU A 975 36.15 17.90 23.26
C LEU A 975 36.80 18.83 22.23
N LEU A 976 35.99 19.70 21.60
CA LEU A 976 36.45 20.68 20.62
C LEU A 976 37.57 21.57 21.18
N ASN A 977 37.50 21.91 22.48
CA ASN A 977 38.46 22.80 23.14
C ASN A 977 39.69 22.10 23.76
N THR A 978 39.77 20.77 23.73
CA THR A 978 40.89 20.01 24.34
C THR A 978 42.18 20.00 23.51
N GLY A 979 42.13 20.39 22.24
CA GLY A 979 43.24 20.31 21.29
C GLY A 979 43.49 18.91 20.71
N THR A 980 43.35 17.85 21.51
CA THR A 980 43.49 16.44 21.05
C THR A 980 42.35 16.02 20.13
N TYR A 981 41.12 16.42 20.46
CA TYR A 981 39.89 16.02 19.77
C TYR A 981 39.26 17.14 18.95
N GLN A 982 40.06 18.13 18.53
CA GLN A 982 39.55 19.35 17.87
C GLN A 982 38.86 19.07 16.52
N HIS A 983 39.30 18.04 15.78
CA HIS A 983 38.72 17.70 14.49
C HIS A 983 37.27 17.16 14.66
N PRO A 984 36.29 17.63 13.86
CA PRO A 984 34.87 17.24 13.97
C PRO A 984 34.60 15.74 13.98
N TYR A 985 35.44 14.93 13.33
CA TYR A 985 35.41 13.46 13.41
C TYR A 985 35.18 12.92 14.84
N TYR A 986 35.78 13.54 15.86
CA TYR A 986 35.70 13.05 17.24
C TYR A 986 34.42 13.48 17.95
N TRP A 987 34.08 14.77 17.91
CA TRP A 987 32.97 15.31 18.69
C TRP A 987 31.63 15.31 17.95
N SER A 988 31.60 15.43 16.61
CA SER A 988 30.35 15.50 15.83
C SER A 988 29.82 14.15 15.36
N SER A 989 30.45 13.06 15.78
CA SER A 989 30.10 11.70 15.36
C SER A 989 28.75 11.23 15.86
N PHE A 990 28.25 11.79 16.97
CA PHE A 990 26.97 11.44 17.57
C PHE A 990 25.92 12.54 17.38
N ILE A 991 24.71 12.13 17.03
CA ILE A 991 23.52 13.00 16.96
C ILE A 991 22.46 12.57 17.96
N PHE A 992 21.74 13.56 18.49
CA PHE A 992 20.64 13.36 19.44
C PHE A 992 19.29 13.50 18.73
N SER A 993 18.42 12.49 18.82
CA SER A 993 17.07 12.51 18.26
C SER A 993 16.02 12.25 19.33
N GLY A 994 14.95 13.04 19.38
CA GLY A 994 13.84 12.88 20.33
C GLY A 994 13.72 14.01 21.34
N ASP A 995 13.25 13.70 22.55
CA ASP A 995 13.01 14.70 23.59
C ASP A 995 14.29 15.22 24.23
N TRP A 996 14.62 16.47 23.91
CA TRP A 996 15.83 17.15 24.34
C TRP A 996 15.84 17.61 25.81
N ARG A 997 14.70 17.57 26.50
CA ARG A 997 14.55 18.10 27.86
C ARG A 997 15.34 17.26 28.88
N PRO A 998 15.56 17.76 30.12
CA PRO A 998 16.23 17.00 31.17
C PRO A 998 15.54 15.67 31.50
N LEU A 999 16.29 14.70 32.02
CA LEU A 999 15.70 13.52 32.67
C LEU A 999 15.04 13.94 33.99
N GLU A 1000 13.81 13.50 34.23
CA GLU A 1000 13.08 13.76 35.50
C GLU A 1000 13.57 12.87 36.66
#